data_AF-A0A8T6RQ70-F1
#
_entry.id   AF-A0A8T6RQ70-F1
#
_cell.length_a   1.000
_cell.length_b   1.000
_cell.length_c   1.000
_cell.angle_alpha   90.00
_cell.angle_beta   90.00
_cell.angle_gamma   90.00
#
_symmetry.space_group_name_H-M   'P 1'
#
loop_
_entity.id
_entity.type
_entity.pdbx_description
1 polymer ?
#
loop_
_entity_poly.entity_id
_entity_poly.type
_entity_poly.pdbx_seq_one_letter_code
_entity_poly.pdbx_strand_id
1 'polypeptide(L)'
;MPSLFLGRNLLYWCKICNVPIIDSKTCPNCQNNTFLVKISPPYDCRPAFSNDIKRIKTLIETEFGPDCSKIIEDEKVIILNKVAYEDRMDEIVIDGQVIGFIRYNVLNLDEKWEFIPKPEGARRILQHHPKSWIKVEDDAVQPIIKGANLFIPGIIDHSKNIKKGDITFILTKEGALIGQGFAQLSSEEISTQKKGMAVKIKYKSNPKDPQILSKGQNWDLVVQINESILHSKEYSIINYINKVTNKYNIPKLMSFSGGKDSLALLLLLIKSGIDFQLFFIDTGIEFKETVEYVNYIVRKFNLEDKFLKYESKNNFYTEARENFGPPAKDFRWCCKVVKLSNINDLIRDNFPQGVLTFVGNRKYESFLRRDESRKGKITRNSYIPSQMNVNLINNWNALMVWLYIFKAQMEIDLKINPLYELGYERVGCIPCPANKLSDIELLKENFPEEYQLFFSMLKEHAEKNNYPQEWITLGLWRWKNLPKSQMNLLKKFNLEPIKVKYGSSDDLKLDLKYTIGASSCQDGSVILEGKFNQGLDLERLTNFLSIFGRPMLNLENGLLNIRKDMTLINFFADGSLNIRMYEGNESKLIDILKEIFPLILKAQKCIGCGICIEMCPSEAILIEDQLAWIKPEKCNKCLKCLKRCPILDYSYKDVFKSAN
;
A
#
# COMPACT_ATOMS: atom_id res chain seq x y z
N MET A 1 5.55 0.36 -20.70
CA MET A 1 4.99 0.03 -19.37
C MET A 1 6.16 -0.18 -18.41
N PRO A 2 6.13 0.35 -17.16
CA PRO A 2 7.12 -0.06 -16.17
C PRO A 2 7.06 -1.59 -16.03
N SER A 3 8.22 -2.25 -15.97
CA SER A 3 8.28 -3.70 -15.82
C SER A 3 7.46 -4.12 -14.61
N LEU A 4 6.49 -5.04 -14.74
CA LEU A 4 5.70 -5.61 -13.62
C LEU A 4 6.57 -6.34 -12.57
N PHE A 5 7.86 -6.47 -12.87
CA PHE A 5 8.86 -7.20 -12.11
C PHE A 5 9.44 -6.33 -10.99
N LEU A 6 9.23 -6.77 -9.76
CA LEU A 6 9.83 -6.17 -8.56
C LEU A 6 11.14 -6.85 -8.16
N GLY A 7 11.30 -8.14 -8.49
CA GLY A 7 12.53 -8.89 -8.28
C GLY A 7 12.59 -10.14 -9.16
N ARG A 8 13.43 -11.10 -8.76
CA ARG A 8 13.60 -12.38 -9.47
C ARG A 8 12.62 -13.39 -8.90
N ASN A 9 12.19 -14.35 -9.72
CA ASN A 9 11.46 -15.51 -9.20
C ASN A 9 12.43 -16.41 -8.44
N LEU A 10 12.17 -16.61 -7.15
CA LEU A 10 12.98 -17.44 -6.25
C LEU A 10 12.30 -18.78 -5.92
N LEU A 11 11.10 -19.04 -6.46
CA LEU A 11 10.32 -20.23 -6.15
C LEU A 11 10.71 -21.39 -7.08
N TYR A 12 11.50 -22.31 -6.56
CA TYR A 12 11.74 -23.62 -7.16
C TYR A 12 10.89 -24.67 -6.45
N TRP A 13 10.75 -25.84 -7.08
CA TRP A 13 10.01 -26.95 -6.50
C TRP A 13 10.78 -28.26 -6.68
N CYS A 14 10.85 -29.07 -5.64
CA CYS A 14 11.41 -30.41 -5.71
C CYS A 14 10.30 -31.42 -6.04
N LYS A 15 10.39 -32.11 -7.20
CA LYS A 15 9.38 -33.11 -7.60
C LYS A 15 9.34 -34.33 -6.67
N ILE A 16 10.49 -34.73 -6.14
CA ILE A 16 10.62 -35.95 -5.31
C ILE A 16 10.12 -35.70 -3.87
N CYS A 17 10.54 -34.61 -3.25
CA CYS A 17 10.10 -34.26 -1.89
C CYS A 17 8.75 -33.55 -1.88
N ASN A 18 8.30 -33.06 -3.03
CA ASN A 18 7.11 -32.22 -3.23
C ASN A 18 7.06 -30.98 -2.32
N VAL A 19 8.19 -30.29 -2.17
CA VAL A 19 8.26 -29.06 -1.37
C VAL A 19 8.77 -27.89 -2.20
N PRO A 20 8.36 -26.66 -1.88
CA PRO A 20 9.00 -25.47 -2.41
C PRO A 20 10.44 -25.36 -1.88
N ILE A 21 11.35 -25.03 -2.79
CA ILE A 21 12.76 -24.79 -2.51
C ILE A 21 13.05 -23.35 -2.89
N ILE A 22 13.59 -22.57 -1.94
CA ILE A 22 13.89 -21.16 -2.18
C ILE A 22 15.27 -21.00 -2.80
N ASP A 23 15.35 -20.34 -3.95
CA ASP A 23 16.62 -19.87 -4.55
C ASP A 23 17.68 -20.98 -4.75
N SER A 24 17.26 -22.23 -5.01
CA SER A 24 18.17 -23.34 -5.31
C SER A 24 17.66 -24.24 -6.43
N LYS A 25 18.57 -24.61 -7.34
CA LYS A 25 18.34 -25.55 -8.46
C LYS A 25 18.44 -27.03 -8.05
N THR A 26 18.87 -27.30 -6.81
CA THR A 26 19.05 -28.64 -6.27
C THR A 26 18.36 -28.73 -4.91
N CYS A 27 17.63 -29.80 -4.66
CA CYS A 27 16.96 -30.03 -3.39
C CYS A 27 18.00 -30.38 -2.31
N PRO A 28 18.07 -29.65 -1.18
CA PRO A 28 19.05 -29.96 -0.13
C PRO A 28 18.84 -31.34 0.52
N ASN A 29 17.63 -31.88 0.47
CA ASN A 29 17.29 -33.17 1.07
C ASN A 29 17.61 -34.35 0.13
N CYS A 30 16.96 -34.41 -1.04
CA CYS A 30 17.10 -35.56 -1.94
C CYS A 30 18.16 -35.38 -3.03
N GLN A 31 18.86 -34.25 -3.07
CA GLN A 31 19.92 -33.90 -4.04
C GLN A 31 19.50 -33.91 -5.52
N ASN A 32 18.21 -34.09 -5.81
CA ASN A 32 17.68 -34.03 -7.17
C ASN A 32 17.50 -32.59 -7.65
N ASN A 33 17.45 -32.43 -8.97
CA ASN A 33 17.16 -31.15 -9.61
C ASN A 33 15.76 -30.66 -9.23
N THR A 34 15.67 -29.38 -8.88
CA THR A 34 14.41 -28.65 -8.73
C THR A 34 14.05 -27.98 -10.05
N PHE A 35 12.78 -27.62 -10.21
CA PHE A 35 12.33 -26.84 -11.36
C PHE A 35 11.80 -25.48 -10.91
N LEU A 36 12.02 -24.45 -11.72
CA LEU A 36 11.48 -23.12 -11.45
C LEU A 36 9.96 -23.13 -11.68
N VAL A 37 9.19 -22.74 -10.66
CA VAL A 37 7.73 -22.68 -10.77
C VAL A 37 7.33 -21.51 -11.67
N LYS A 38 6.50 -21.77 -12.68
CA LYS A 38 6.02 -20.76 -13.62
C LYS A 38 4.87 -19.95 -13.04
N ILE A 39 5.21 -18.99 -12.20
CA ILE A 39 4.29 -18.00 -11.63
C ILE A 39 4.40 -16.65 -12.35
N SER A 40 3.40 -15.79 -12.15
CA SER A 40 3.37 -14.44 -12.68
C SER A 40 4.06 -13.43 -11.73
N PRO A 41 4.59 -12.30 -12.23
CA PRO A 41 5.16 -11.26 -11.38
C PRO A 41 4.10 -10.63 -10.45
N PRO A 42 4.47 -10.11 -9.26
CA PRO A 42 5.83 -9.70 -8.87
C PRO A 42 6.70 -10.74 -8.15
N TYR A 43 6.24 -12.00 -8.00
CA TYR A 43 6.96 -13.08 -7.32
C TYR A 43 7.08 -12.94 -5.79
N ASP A 44 6.15 -12.21 -5.18
CA ASP A 44 6.08 -12.05 -3.71
C ASP A 44 5.17 -13.13 -3.09
N CYS A 45 5.50 -14.40 -3.32
CA CYS A 45 4.69 -15.52 -2.88
C CYS A 45 4.70 -15.67 -1.36
N ARG A 46 3.65 -16.23 -0.78
CA ARG A 46 3.52 -16.51 0.66
C ARG A 46 2.78 -17.84 0.90
N PRO A 47 2.87 -18.44 2.10
CA PRO A 47 1.94 -19.48 2.52
C PRO A 47 0.49 -19.02 2.45
N ALA A 48 -0.43 -19.92 2.10
CA ALA A 48 -1.85 -19.74 2.38
C ALA A 48 -2.11 -20.02 3.87
N PHE A 49 -2.84 -19.12 4.53
CA PHE A 49 -3.24 -19.29 5.93
C PHE A 49 -4.66 -19.84 6.03
N SER A 50 -5.11 -20.14 7.25
CA SER A 50 -6.37 -20.85 7.52
C SER A 50 -7.58 -20.22 6.81
N ASN A 51 -7.74 -18.88 6.89
CA ASN A 51 -8.85 -18.21 6.20
C ASN A 51 -8.69 -18.20 4.67
N ASP A 52 -7.47 -18.18 4.14
CA ASP A 52 -7.25 -18.29 2.69
C ASP A 52 -7.70 -19.67 2.19
N ILE A 53 -7.27 -20.75 2.87
CA ILE A 53 -7.61 -22.14 2.52
C ILE A 53 -9.13 -22.35 2.60
N LYS A 54 -9.75 -21.92 3.70
CA LYS A 54 -11.20 -21.98 3.89
C LYS A 54 -11.93 -21.29 2.74
N ARG A 55 -11.54 -20.06 2.41
CA ARG A 55 -12.16 -19.29 1.31
C ARG A 55 -12.01 -19.98 -0.03
N ILE A 56 -10.81 -20.47 -0.36
CA ILE A 56 -10.56 -21.16 -1.63
C ILE A 56 -11.42 -22.42 -1.74
N LYS A 57 -11.49 -23.23 -0.68
CA LYS A 57 -12.33 -24.44 -0.64
C LYS A 57 -13.80 -24.10 -0.86
N THR A 58 -14.33 -23.12 -0.11
CA THR A 58 -15.72 -22.68 -0.25
C THR A 58 -16.04 -22.23 -1.67
N LEU A 59 -15.17 -21.42 -2.30
CA LEU A 59 -15.39 -20.96 -3.67
C LEU A 59 -15.41 -22.12 -4.66
N ILE A 60 -14.45 -23.04 -4.57
CA ILE A 60 -14.39 -24.19 -5.48
C ILE A 60 -15.64 -25.06 -5.33
N GLU A 61 -16.09 -25.32 -4.10
CA GLU A 61 -17.28 -26.13 -3.85
C GLU A 61 -18.54 -25.46 -4.43
N THR A 62 -18.75 -24.17 -4.15
CA THR A 62 -19.90 -23.41 -4.64
C THR A 62 -19.90 -23.32 -6.17
N GLU A 63 -18.75 -23.02 -6.77
CA GLU A 63 -18.64 -22.78 -8.20
C GLU A 63 -18.66 -24.07 -9.03
N PHE A 64 -18.05 -25.17 -8.56
CA PHE A 64 -17.87 -26.37 -9.38
C PHE A 64 -18.69 -27.57 -8.92
N GLY A 65 -19.26 -27.54 -7.71
CA GLY A 65 -20.11 -28.59 -7.18
C GLY A 65 -19.46 -29.37 -6.03
N PRO A 66 -20.20 -30.35 -5.48
CA PRO A 66 -19.75 -31.11 -4.33
C PRO A 66 -18.43 -31.83 -4.60
N ASP A 67 -17.62 -31.99 -3.56
CA ASP A 67 -16.32 -32.68 -3.58
C ASP A 67 -15.22 -32.03 -4.42
N CYS A 68 -15.53 -31.00 -5.22
CA CYS A 68 -14.53 -30.33 -6.05
C CYS A 68 -13.46 -29.63 -5.22
N SER A 69 -13.77 -29.18 -4.00
CA SER A 69 -12.79 -28.56 -3.10
C SER A 69 -11.70 -29.52 -2.60
N LYS A 70 -11.85 -30.84 -2.80
CA LYS A 70 -10.84 -31.86 -2.45
C LYS A 70 -9.52 -31.70 -3.22
N ILE A 71 -9.48 -30.90 -4.28
CA ILE A 71 -8.22 -30.51 -4.94
C ILE A 71 -7.29 -29.67 -4.04
N ILE A 72 -7.84 -29.13 -2.94
CA ILE A 72 -7.11 -28.43 -1.89
C ILE A 72 -6.97 -29.38 -0.69
N GLU A 73 -5.93 -30.20 -0.71
CA GLU A 73 -5.62 -31.14 0.36
C GLU A 73 -5.01 -30.38 1.55
N ASP A 74 -5.53 -30.59 2.77
CA ASP A 74 -5.00 -29.92 3.98
C ASP A 74 -3.58 -30.36 4.32
N GLU A 75 -3.23 -31.58 3.93
CA GLU A 75 -1.88 -32.13 4.01
C GLU A 75 -0.98 -31.64 2.88
N LYS A 76 -1.32 -30.61 2.11
CA LYS A 76 -0.41 -30.08 1.09
C LYS A 76 -0.03 -28.64 1.35
N VAL A 77 1.21 -28.33 1.01
CA VAL A 77 1.71 -26.95 1.06
C VAL A 77 1.07 -26.13 -0.06
N ILE A 78 0.29 -25.12 0.34
CA ILE A 78 -0.39 -24.22 -0.58
C ILE A 78 0.31 -22.87 -0.55
N ILE A 79 0.77 -22.40 -1.71
CA ILE A 79 1.40 -21.10 -1.87
C ILE A 79 0.47 -20.17 -2.63
N LEU A 80 0.34 -18.93 -2.14
CA LEU A 80 -0.31 -17.84 -2.82
C LEU A 80 0.73 -16.91 -3.42
N ASN A 81 0.65 -16.65 -4.72
CA ASN A 81 1.46 -15.66 -5.41
C ASN A 81 0.59 -14.50 -5.89
N LYS A 82 0.86 -13.32 -5.35
CA LYS A 82 0.19 -12.10 -5.77
C LYS A 82 0.35 -11.85 -7.26
N VAL A 83 -0.69 -11.35 -7.90
CA VAL A 83 -0.67 -10.92 -9.31
C VAL A 83 -1.30 -9.54 -9.46
N ALA A 84 -0.90 -8.84 -10.52
CA ALA A 84 -1.44 -7.52 -10.82
C ALA A 84 -2.92 -7.63 -11.21
N TYR A 85 -3.79 -6.96 -10.44
CA TYR A 85 -5.24 -6.88 -10.67
C TYR A 85 -5.79 -5.57 -10.08
N GLU A 86 -7.04 -5.23 -10.39
CA GLU A 86 -7.68 -3.99 -9.93
C GLU A 86 -7.69 -3.85 -8.39
N ASP A 87 -7.93 -4.94 -7.66
CA ASP A 87 -7.89 -4.97 -6.18
C ASP A 87 -7.03 -6.13 -5.64
N ARG A 88 -7.60 -7.31 -5.36
CA ARG A 88 -6.86 -8.52 -4.93
C ARG A 88 -6.99 -9.65 -5.94
N MET A 89 -5.87 -10.26 -6.29
CA MET A 89 -5.82 -11.50 -7.04
C MET A 89 -4.53 -12.26 -6.68
N ASP A 90 -4.68 -13.54 -6.41
CA ASP A 90 -3.60 -14.43 -6.00
C ASP A 90 -3.64 -15.70 -6.87
N GLU A 91 -2.50 -16.08 -7.45
CA GLU A 91 -2.26 -17.41 -8.03
C GLU A 91 -2.13 -18.42 -6.91
N ILE A 92 -2.80 -19.56 -7.05
CA ILE A 92 -2.72 -20.66 -6.11
C ILE A 92 -1.79 -21.73 -6.69
N VAL A 93 -0.73 -22.05 -5.94
CA VAL A 93 0.31 -23.00 -6.34
C VAL A 93 0.28 -24.21 -5.41
N ILE A 94 0.14 -25.39 -6.01
CA ILE A 94 0.18 -26.70 -5.34
C ILE A 94 0.99 -27.65 -6.23
N ASP A 95 1.84 -28.49 -5.63
CA ASP A 95 2.71 -29.44 -6.34
C ASP A 95 3.62 -28.78 -7.42
N GLY A 96 3.97 -27.50 -7.22
CA GLY A 96 4.74 -26.72 -8.17
C GLY A 96 3.98 -26.33 -9.45
N GLN A 97 2.66 -26.47 -9.45
CA GLN A 97 1.77 -26.05 -10.53
C GLN A 97 0.82 -24.95 -10.07
N VAL A 98 0.54 -23.99 -10.95
CA VAL A 98 -0.54 -23.00 -10.72
C VAL A 98 -1.87 -23.67 -11.03
N ILE A 99 -2.67 -23.96 -10.00
CA ILE A 99 -3.96 -24.62 -10.17
C ILE A 99 -5.05 -23.62 -10.59
N GLY A 100 -4.93 -22.35 -10.21
CA GLY A 100 -5.93 -21.34 -10.50
C GLY A 100 -5.60 -20.00 -9.90
N PHE A 101 -6.55 -19.09 -9.97
CA PHE A 101 -6.52 -17.82 -9.27
C PHE A 101 -7.70 -17.72 -8.32
N ILE A 102 -7.51 -17.04 -7.21
CA ILE A 102 -8.59 -16.41 -6.46
C ILE A 102 -8.54 -14.90 -6.72
N ARG A 103 -9.67 -14.26 -6.99
CA ARG A 103 -9.74 -12.81 -7.20
C ARG A 103 -10.92 -12.16 -6.50
N TYR A 104 -10.73 -10.93 -6.09
CA TYR A 104 -11.77 -10.06 -5.53
C TYR A 104 -12.32 -9.17 -6.66
N ASN A 105 -13.46 -9.54 -7.21
CA ASN A 105 -14.14 -8.83 -8.29
C ASN A 105 -15.03 -7.70 -7.74
N VAL A 106 -14.51 -6.47 -7.82
CA VAL A 106 -15.22 -5.25 -7.40
C VAL A 106 -16.49 -4.94 -8.21
N LEU A 107 -16.69 -5.60 -9.37
CA LEU A 107 -17.87 -5.41 -10.23
C LEU A 107 -19.04 -6.30 -9.81
N ASN A 108 -18.79 -7.38 -9.08
CA ASN A 108 -19.84 -8.29 -8.62
C ASN A 108 -20.27 -7.87 -7.22
N LEU A 109 -21.49 -7.35 -7.08
CA LEU A 109 -22.01 -6.83 -5.81
C LEU A 109 -22.50 -7.94 -4.89
N ASP A 110 -22.94 -9.08 -5.45
CA ASP A 110 -23.52 -10.19 -4.71
C ASP A 110 -22.44 -11.19 -4.24
N GLU A 111 -21.49 -11.53 -5.12
CA GLU A 111 -20.40 -12.46 -4.84
C GLU A 111 -19.04 -11.88 -5.28
N LYS A 112 -18.36 -11.24 -4.34
CA LYS A 112 -17.13 -10.49 -4.63
C LYS A 112 -15.91 -11.36 -4.86
N TRP A 113 -15.92 -12.63 -4.45
CA TRP A 113 -14.79 -13.53 -4.60
C TRP A 113 -15.08 -14.60 -5.64
N GLU A 114 -14.08 -14.89 -6.48
CA GLU A 114 -14.20 -15.87 -7.56
C GLU A 114 -12.94 -16.74 -7.64
N PHE A 115 -13.12 -18.02 -7.94
CA PHE A 115 -12.05 -18.93 -8.31
C PHE A 115 -12.00 -19.17 -9.83
N ILE A 116 -10.82 -18.98 -10.43
CA ILE A 116 -10.63 -19.21 -11.86
C ILE A 116 -9.61 -20.32 -12.05
N PRO A 117 -10.02 -21.55 -12.41
CA PRO A 117 -9.08 -22.63 -12.65
C PRO A 117 -8.16 -22.29 -13.83
N LYS A 118 -6.90 -22.70 -13.69
CA LYS A 118 -5.99 -22.90 -14.82
C LYS A 118 -6.18 -24.30 -15.39
N PRO A 119 -5.62 -24.61 -16.57
CA PRO A 119 -5.72 -25.95 -17.13
C PRO A 119 -5.34 -27.08 -16.17
N GLU A 120 -4.35 -26.86 -15.29
CA GLU A 120 -3.99 -27.87 -14.28
C GLU A 120 -5.06 -28.03 -13.19
N GLY A 121 -5.57 -26.94 -12.61
CA GLY A 121 -6.66 -27.04 -11.63
C GLY A 121 -7.95 -27.59 -12.24
N ALA A 122 -8.24 -27.25 -13.51
CA ALA A 122 -9.35 -27.83 -14.25
C ALA A 122 -9.24 -29.36 -14.36
N ARG A 123 -8.06 -29.90 -14.67
CA ARG A 123 -7.83 -31.37 -14.68
C ARG A 123 -8.07 -32.01 -13.32
N ARG A 124 -7.64 -31.35 -12.24
CA ARG A 124 -7.87 -31.84 -10.87
C ARG A 124 -9.34 -31.80 -10.48
N ILE A 125 -10.03 -30.71 -10.79
CA ILE A 125 -11.47 -30.55 -10.53
C ILE A 125 -12.26 -31.65 -11.27
N LEU A 126 -11.88 -31.98 -12.50
CA LEU A 126 -12.53 -33.05 -13.27
C LEU A 126 -12.49 -34.43 -12.61
N GLN A 127 -11.52 -34.69 -11.72
CA GLN A 127 -11.47 -35.93 -10.94
C GLN A 127 -12.61 -36.03 -9.91
N HIS A 128 -13.32 -34.94 -9.66
CA HIS A 128 -14.39 -34.82 -8.67
C HIS A 128 -15.75 -34.47 -9.31
N HIS A 129 -15.95 -34.85 -10.58
CA HIS A 129 -17.25 -34.77 -11.26
C HIS A 129 -17.93 -33.38 -11.19
N PRO A 130 -17.30 -32.33 -11.73
CA PRO A 130 -17.83 -30.98 -11.63
C PRO A 130 -19.18 -30.84 -12.33
N LYS A 131 -19.97 -29.86 -11.91
CA LYS A 131 -21.32 -29.61 -12.42
C LYS A 131 -21.37 -29.14 -13.89
N SER A 132 -20.27 -28.61 -14.44
CA SER A 132 -20.23 -28.00 -15.77
C SER A 132 -19.11 -28.56 -16.66
N TRP A 133 -19.49 -29.41 -17.63
CA TRP A 133 -18.57 -29.97 -18.63
C TRP A 133 -19.29 -30.33 -19.93
N ILE A 134 -18.54 -30.39 -21.03
CA ILE A 134 -19.02 -30.78 -22.37
C ILE A 134 -17.98 -31.69 -23.03
N LYS A 135 -18.42 -32.82 -23.59
CA LYS A 135 -17.64 -33.70 -24.47
C LYS A 135 -17.88 -33.36 -25.93
N VAL A 136 -16.82 -33.39 -26.73
CA VAL A 136 -16.85 -32.97 -28.13
C VAL A 136 -16.42 -34.08 -29.09
N GLU A 137 -16.82 -33.93 -30.35
CA GLU A 137 -16.38 -34.77 -31.47
C GLU A 137 -14.87 -34.63 -31.74
N ASP A 138 -14.28 -35.67 -32.32
CA ASP A 138 -12.84 -35.76 -32.55
C ASP A 138 -12.35 -34.67 -33.52
N ASP A 139 -13.19 -34.30 -34.48
CA ASP A 139 -12.92 -33.23 -35.45
C ASP A 139 -12.90 -31.83 -34.80
N ALA A 140 -13.61 -31.64 -33.68
CA ALA A 140 -13.63 -30.41 -32.91
C ALA A 140 -12.42 -30.23 -31.99
N VAL A 141 -11.70 -31.31 -31.66
CA VAL A 141 -10.55 -31.27 -30.73
C VAL A 141 -9.43 -30.35 -31.21
N GLN A 142 -8.95 -30.53 -32.45
CA GLN A 142 -7.82 -29.74 -32.99
C GLN A 142 -8.16 -28.25 -33.14
N PRO A 143 -9.34 -27.85 -33.66
CA PRO A 143 -9.78 -26.46 -33.64
C PRO A 143 -9.78 -25.83 -32.25
N ILE A 144 -10.28 -26.52 -31.23
CA ILE A 144 -10.37 -25.99 -29.86
C ILE A 144 -8.99 -25.82 -29.24
N ILE A 145 -8.09 -26.79 -29.43
CA ILE A 145 -6.68 -26.69 -29.02
C ILE A 145 -5.99 -25.51 -29.71
N LYS A 146 -6.40 -25.15 -30.94
CA LYS A 146 -5.90 -23.96 -31.64
C LYS A 146 -6.55 -22.66 -31.15
N GLY A 147 -7.69 -22.72 -30.45
CA GLY A 147 -8.37 -21.60 -29.81
C GLY A 147 -9.75 -21.27 -30.38
N ALA A 148 -10.34 -22.15 -31.18
CA ALA A 148 -11.71 -21.97 -31.67
C ALA A 148 -12.72 -22.02 -30.50
N ASN A 149 -13.80 -21.24 -30.60
CA ASN A 149 -14.94 -21.37 -29.71
C ASN A 149 -15.72 -22.65 -30.01
N LEU A 150 -16.41 -23.18 -29.01
CA LEU A 150 -17.24 -24.36 -29.18
C LEU A 150 -18.65 -23.97 -29.65
N PHE A 151 -19.07 -24.54 -30.77
CA PHE A 151 -20.43 -24.42 -31.30
C PHE A 151 -21.19 -25.73 -31.12
N ILE A 152 -22.52 -25.66 -31.06
CA ILE A 152 -23.41 -26.81 -30.83
C ILE A 152 -23.08 -28.04 -31.70
N PRO A 153 -22.83 -27.93 -33.03
CA PRO A 153 -22.60 -29.11 -33.86
C PRO A 153 -21.43 -29.99 -33.45
N GLY A 154 -20.46 -29.48 -32.68
CA GLY A 154 -19.31 -30.25 -32.21
C GLY A 154 -19.53 -30.92 -30.85
N ILE A 155 -20.74 -30.89 -30.29
CA ILE A 155 -21.06 -31.41 -28.95
C ILE A 155 -21.65 -32.82 -29.06
N ILE A 156 -21.10 -33.74 -28.26
CA ILE A 156 -21.61 -35.12 -28.12
C ILE A 156 -22.50 -35.24 -26.90
N ASP A 157 -22.00 -34.74 -25.78
CA ASP A 157 -22.57 -34.95 -24.46
C ASP A 157 -22.21 -33.76 -23.56
N HIS A 158 -23.04 -33.47 -22.57
CA HIS A 158 -22.82 -32.36 -21.66
C HIS A 158 -23.51 -32.61 -20.32
N SER A 159 -23.02 -31.94 -19.28
CA SER A 159 -23.69 -31.99 -17.98
C SER A 159 -25.07 -31.33 -18.02
N LYS A 160 -25.98 -31.78 -17.14
CA LYS A 160 -27.40 -31.38 -17.16
C LYS A 160 -27.68 -29.99 -16.57
N ASN A 161 -26.73 -29.42 -15.84
CA ASN A 161 -26.94 -28.24 -14.99
C ASN A 161 -26.06 -27.04 -15.37
N ILE A 162 -25.62 -26.94 -16.63
CA ILE A 162 -24.84 -25.80 -17.13
C ILE A 162 -25.75 -24.58 -17.18
N LYS A 163 -25.33 -23.51 -16.49
CA LYS A 163 -25.94 -22.17 -16.59
C LYS A 163 -25.08 -21.25 -17.45
N LYS A 164 -25.71 -20.27 -18.09
CA LYS A 164 -24.97 -19.21 -18.80
C LYS A 164 -24.01 -18.51 -17.83
N GLY A 165 -22.77 -18.32 -18.27
CA GLY A 165 -21.71 -17.74 -17.45
C GLY A 165 -20.88 -18.76 -16.67
N ASP A 166 -21.33 -20.01 -16.52
CA ASP A 166 -20.56 -21.05 -15.81
C ASP A 166 -19.22 -21.29 -16.50
N ILE A 167 -18.17 -21.49 -15.70
CA ILE A 167 -16.91 -22.01 -16.20
C ILE A 167 -17.14 -23.48 -16.58
N THR A 168 -17.02 -23.77 -17.87
CA THR A 168 -17.33 -25.06 -18.47
C THR A 168 -16.06 -25.72 -19.00
N PHE A 169 -15.84 -26.98 -18.62
CA PHE A 169 -14.71 -27.77 -19.08
C PHE A 169 -15.03 -28.51 -20.37
N ILE A 170 -14.12 -28.44 -21.35
CA ILE A 170 -14.29 -29.09 -22.65
C ILE A 170 -13.38 -30.30 -22.73
N LEU A 171 -13.99 -31.45 -23.01
CA LEU A 171 -13.40 -32.76 -22.90
C LEU A 171 -13.42 -33.50 -24.24
N THR A 172 -12.43 -34.35 -24.46
CA THR A 172 -12.50 -35.41 -25.49
C THR A 172 -13.56 -36.45 -25.14
N LYS A 173 -13.85 -37.38 -26.07
CA LYS A 173 -14.70 -38.56 -25.83
C LYS A 173 -14.24 -39.35 -24.60
N GLU A 174 -12.92 -39.49 -24.44
CA GLU A 174 -12.26 -40.19 -23.34
C GLU A 174 -12.22 -39.38 -22.03
N GLY A 175 -12.71 -38.13 -22.03
CA GLY A 175 -12.79 -37.29 -20.83
C GLY A 175 -11.54 -36.43 -20.55
N ALA A 176 -10.55 -36.44 -21.43
CA ALA A 176 -9.35 -35.59 -21.26
C ALA A 176 -9.65 -34.11 -21.57
N LEU A 177 -9.18 -33.20 -20.71
CA LEU A 177 -9.37 -31.76 -20.85
C LEU A 177 -8.60 -31.18 -22.06
N ILE A 178 -9.33 -30.49 -22.94
CA ILE A 178 -8.76 -29.80 -24.12
C ILE A 178 -9.02 -28.29 -24.11
N GLY A 179 -9.97 -27.82 -23.31
CA GLY A 179 -10.26 -26.40 -23.18
C GLY A 179 -11.15 -26.08 -21.98
N GLN A 180 -11.20 -24.81 -21.62
CA GLN A 180 -12.16 -24.29 -20.66
C GLN A 180 -12.60 -22.89 -21.10
N GLY A 181 -13.85 -22.55 -20.82
CA GLY A 181 -14.44 -21.29 -21.23
C GLY A 181 -15.68 -20.95 -20.43
N PHE A 182 -16.36 -19.88 -20.83
CA PHE A 182 -17.62 -19.46 -20.22
C PHE A 182 -18.78 -19.96 -21.09
N ALA A 183 -19.73 -20.67 -20.48
CA ALA A 183 -20.97 -21.07 -21.11
C ALA A 183 -21.72 -19.84 -21.63
N GLN A 184 -22.13 -19.90 -22.90
CA GLN A 184 -22.96 -18.89 -23.55
C GLN A 184 -24.42 -19.37 -23.66
N LEU A 185 -24.62 -20.69 -23.55
CA LEU A 185 -25.90 -21.36 -23.55
C LEU A 185 -26.05 -22.24 -22.31
N SER A 186 -27.28 -22.43 -21.82
CA SER A 186 -27.60 -23.40 -20.77
C SER A 186 -27.68 -24.84 -21.31
N SER A 187 -27.70 -25.84 -20.43
CA SER A 187 -27.91 -27.25 -20.84
C SER A 187 -29.18 -27.45 -21.65
N GLU A 188 -30.27 -26.77 -21.28
CA GLU A 188 -31.55 -26.84 -22.00
C GLU A 188 -31.44 -26.25 -23.42
N GLU A 189 -30.77 -25.10 -23.56
CA GLU A 189 -30.55 -24.47 -24.86
C GLU A 189 -29.61 -25.30 -25.75
N ILE A 190 -28.56 -25.90 -25.17
CA ILE A 190 -27.66 -26.80 -25.92
C ILE A 190 -28.42 -28.01 -26.46
N SER A 191 -29.35 -28.56 -25.68
CA SER A 191 -30.16 -29.72 -26.07
C SER A 191 -31.24 -29.41 -27.11
N THR A 192 -31.77 -28.18 -27.12
CA THR A 192 -32.94 -27.80 -27.93
C THR A 192 -32.57 -27.05 -29.22
N GLN A 193 -31.48 -26.29 -29.22
CA GLN A 193 -31.06 -25.48 -30.35
C GLN A 193 -30.20 -26.27 -31.33
N LYS A 194 -30.33 -25.98 -32.63
CA LYS A 194 -29.53 -26.65 -33.68
C LYS A 194 -28.20 -25.96 -34.00
N LYS A 195 -28.07 -24.67 -33.66
CA LYS A 195 -26.92 -23.82 -33.97
C LYS A 195 -26.74 -22.76 -32.89
N GLY A 196 -25.51 -22.36 -32.64
CA GLY A 196 -25.16 -21.37 -31.63
C GLY A 196 -23.78 -21.64 -31.04
N MET A 197 -23.12 -20.60 -30.54
CA MET A 197 -21.89 -20.74 -29.77
C MET A 197 -22.26 -21.21 -28.37
N ALA A 198 -21.85 -22.42 -27.99
CA ALA A 198 -22.14 -22.99 -26.68
C ALA A 198 -21.16 -22.47 -25.62
N VAL A 199 -19.86 -22.41 -25.95
CA VAL A 199 -18.82 -21.97 -25.00
C VAL A 199 -17.82 -21.04 -25.68
N LYS A 200 -17.55 -19.90 -25.04
CA LYS A 200 -16.46 -19.00 -25.42
C LYS A 200 -15.18 -19.44 -24.72
N ILE A 201 -14.22 -19.97 -25.48
CA ILE A 201 -12.99 -20.55 -24.93
C ILE A 201 -12.07 -19.45 -24.39
N LYS A 202 -11.55 -19.68 -23.17
CA LYS A 202 -10.61 -18.78 -22.48
C LYS A 202 -9.23 -19.40 -22.33
N TYR A 203 -9.16 -20.70 -22.01
CA TYR A 203 -7.90 -21.44 -21.97
C TYR A 203 -8.00 -22.68 -22.83
N LYS A 204 -6.91 -22.91 -23.57
CA LYS A 204 -6.68 -24.11 -24.38
C LYS A 204 -5.70 -25.02 -23.66
N SER A 205 -5.83 -26.31 -23.86
CA SER A 205 -4.97 -27.33 -23.26
C SER A 205 -4.77 -28.49 -24.23
N ASN A 206 -3.57 -29.07 -24.24
CA ASN A 206 -3.42 -30.41 -24.80
C ASN A 206 -3.97 -31.43 -23.79
N PRO A 207 -4.52 -32.57 -24.27
CA PRO A 207 -5.01 -33.63 -23.39
C PRO A 207 -3.83 -34.21 -22.60
N LYS A 208 -3.91 -34.11 -21.28
CA LYS A 208 -2.91 -34.58 -20.32
C LYS A 208 -3.58 -34.87 -18.99
N ASP A 209 -3.00 -35.78 -18.23
CA ASP A 209 -3.40 -36.09 -16.86
C ASP A 209 -2.99 -34.97 -15.88
N PRO A 210 -3.70 -34.82 -14.75
CA PRO A 210 -3.30 -33.91 -13.69
C PRO A 210 -1.96 -34.32 -13.08
N GLN A 211 -1.13 -33.33 -12.76
CA GLN A 211 0.18 -33.51 -12.15
C GLN A 211 0.06 -33.40 -10.64
N ILE A 212 -0.33 -34.49 -9.99
CA ILE A 212 -0.49 -34.59 -8.54
C ILE A 212 0.71 -35.35 -7.96
N LEU A 213 1.37 -34.75 -6.96
CA LEU A 213 2.51 -35.36 -6.27
C LEU A 213 2.07 -35.87 -4.89
N SER A 214 2.74 -36.91 -4.38
CA SER A 214 2.31 -37.68 -3.19
C SER A 214 2.99 -37.30 -1.86
N LYS A 215 4.03 -36.47 -1.87
CA LYS A 215 4.77 -36.06 -0.65
C LYS A 215 4.50 -34.59 -0.28
N GLY A 216 5.28 -34.02 0.65
CA GLY A 216 5.36 -32.57 0.85
C GLY A 216 4.27 -32.00 1.74
N GLN A 217 4.12 -32.58 2.93
CA GLN A 217 2.84 -32.54 3.61
C GLN A 217 2.58 -31.34 4.54
N ASN A 218 3.62 -30.62 4.97
CA ASN A 218 3.47 -29.50 5.89
C ASN A 218 4.64 -28.52 5.81
N TRP A 219 4.47 -27.36 6.45
CA TRP A 219 5.46 -26.29 6.48
C TRP A 219 6.71 -26.64 7.29
N ASP A 220 6.63 -27.52 8.28
CA ASP A 220 7.78 -27.94 9.09
C ASP A 220 8.81 -28.68 8.22
N LEU A 221 8.35 -29.61 7.38
CA LEU A 221 9.20 -30.30 6.41
C LEU A 221 9.82 -29.31 5.41
N VAL A 222 9.05 -28.31 4.96
CA VAL A 222 9.57 -27.26 4.06
C VAL A 222 10.72 -26.50 4.72
N VAL A 223 10.54 -26.10 5.98
CA VAL A 223 11.56 -25.38 6.75
C VAL A 223 12.82 -26.23 6.91
N GLN A 224 12.67 -27.48 7.36
CA GLN A 224 13.79 -28.42 7.53
C GLN A 224 14.60 -28.58 6.23
N ILE A 225 13.92 -28.80 5.10
CA ILE A 225 14.58 -28.99 3.81
C ILE A 225 15.28 -27.70 3.34
N ASN A 226 14.73 -26.53 3.64
CA ASN A 226 15.33 -25.24 3.27
C ASN A 226 16.33 -24.69 4.30
N GLU A 227 16.59 -25.39 5.41
CA GLU A 227 17.33 -24.87 6.54
C GLU A 227 18.74 -24.39 6.18
N SER A 228 19.49 -25.20 5.43
CA SER A 228 20.85 -24.85 4.98
C SER A 228 20.89 -23.58 4.13
N ILE A 229 19.87 -23.37 3.30
CA ILE A 229 19.70 -22.17 2.46
C ILE A 229 19.41 -20.96 3.36
N LEU A 230 18.46 -21.10 4.30
CA LEU A 230 18.11 -20.05 5.24
C LEU A 230 19.32 -19.65 6.10
N HIS A 231 20.06 -20.63 6.63
CA HIS A 231 21.27 -20.40 7.42
C HIS A 231 22.34 -19.64 6.63
N SER A 232 22.56 -19.99 5.35
CA SER A 232 23.49 -19.24 4.49
C SER A 232 23.07 -17.77 4.31
N LYS A 233 21.78 -17.49 4.12
CA LYS A 233 21.26 -16.11 4.01
C LYS A 233 21.35 -15.37 5.36
N GLU A 234 21.01 -16.02 6.46
CA GLU A 234 21.10 -15.51 7.84
C GLU A 234 22.54 -15.07 8.15
N TYR A 235 23.51 -15.97 7.93
CA TYR A 235 24.93 -15.71 8.14
C TYR A 235 25.45 -14.51 7.34
N SER A 236 25.07 -14.40 6.06
CA SER A 236 25.45 -13.25 5.23
C SER A 236 24.89 -11.92 5.75
N ILE A 237 23.67 -11.93 6.31
CA ILE A 237 23.05 -10.74 6.88
C ILE A 237 23.70 -10.38 8.21
N ILE A 238 23.95 -11.33 9.11
CA ILE A 238 24.60 -11.11 10.41
C ILE A 238 26.00 -10.51 10.20
N ASN A 239 26.79 -11.05 9.27
CA ASN A 239 28.09 -10.47 8.92
C ASN A 239 27.97 -9.03 8.41
N TYR A 240 26.92 -8.72 7.65
CA TYR A 240 26.68 -7.36 7.18
C TYR A 240 26.23 -6.44 8.32
N ILE A 241 25.41 -6.92 9.26
CA ILE A 241 25.03 -6.18 10.47
C ILE A 241 26.30 -5.75 11.21
N ASN A 242 27.18 -6.70 11.55
CA ASN A 242 28.43 -6.45 12.28
C ASN A 242 29.33 -5.47 11.53
N LYS A 243 29.45 -5.60 10.21
CA LYS A 243 30.22 -4.64 9.38
C LYS A 243 29.66 -3.22 9.48
N VAL A 244 28.34 -3.06 9.43
CA VAL A 244 27.70 -1.73 9.49
C VAL A 244 27.79 -1.15 10.90
N THR A 245 27.53 -1.93 11.94
CA THR A 245 27.59 -1.45 13.33
C THR A 245 29.01 -1.06 13.76
N ASN A 246 30.04 -1.77 13.27
CA ASN A 246 31.44 -1.40 13.49
C ASN A 246 31.84 -0.12 12.73
N LYS A 247 31.24 0.12 11.55
CA LYS A 247 31.50 1.33 10.76
C LYS A 247 30.83 2.58 11.36
N TYR A 248 29.64 2.42 11.93
CA TYR A 248 28.83 3.53 12.45
C TYR A 248 28.73 3.44 13.97
N ASN A 249 29.59 4.19 14.67
CA ASN A 249 29.58 4.27 16.13
C ASN A 249 28.51 5.26 16.66
N ILE A 250 27.25 5.04 16.25
CA ILE A 250 26.07 5.78 16.72
C ILE A 250 25.05 4.80 17.31
N PRO A 251 24.07 5.26 18.09
CA PRO A 251 22.99 4.42 18.62
C PRO A 251 22.25 3.64 17.52
N LYS A 252 21.79 2.44 17.87
CA LYS A 252 21.09 1.52 16.96
C LYS A 252 19.65 1.40 17.41
N LEU A 253 18.75 1.51 16.45
CA LEU A 253 17.31 1.51 16.67
C LEU A 253 16.65 0.51 15.71
N MET A 254 15.70 -0.27 16.17
CA MET A 254 14.95 -1.21 15.35
C MET A 254 13.48 -0.79 15.30
N SER A 255 12.96 -0.54 14.09
CA SER A 255 11.54 -0.25 13.90
C SER A 255 10.72 -1.53 13.85
N PHE A 256 9.98 -1.81 14.91
CA PHE A 256 9.10 -2.95 14.99
C PHE A 256 7.65 -2.52 14.81
N SER A 257 6.93 -3.19 13.91
CA SER A 257 5.54 -2.84 13.56
C SER A 257 4.54 -3.95 13.85
N GLY A 258 4.98 -5.06 14.46
CA GLY A 258 4.16 -6.25 14.65
C GLY A 258 3.87 -7.05 13.37
N GLY A 259 4.52 -6.74 12.26
CA GLY A 259 4.36 -7.46 10.98
C GLY A 259 5.46 -8.50 10.74
N LYS A 260 5.24 -9.41 9.79
CA LYS A 260 6.20 -10.47 9.41
C LYS A 260 7.60 -9.93 9.05
N ASP A 261 7.66 -8.83 8.33
CA ASP A 261 8.92 -8.30 7.78
C ASP A 261 9.77 -7.67 8.90
N SER A 262 9.14 -6.95 9.83
CA SER A 262 9.80 -6.42 11.00
C SER A 262 10.13 -7.52 12.02
N LEU A 263 9.33 -8.59 12.12
CA LEU A 263 9.66 -9.75 12.95
C LEU A 263 10.91 -10.49 12.46
N ALA A 264 10.99 -10.81 11.16
CA ALA A 264 12.17 -11.46 10.59
C ALA A 264 13.44 -10.62 10.81
N LEU A 265 13.33 -9.30 10.66
CA LEU A 265 14.42 -8.38 10.95
C LEU A 265 14.81 -8.38 12.45
N LEU A 266 13.84 -8.38 13.36
CA LEU A 266 14.09 -8.46 14.80
C LEU A 266 14.86 -9.73 15.16
N LEU A 267 14.41 -10.88 14.64
CA LEU A 267 15.06 -12.18 14.83
C LEU A 267 16.52 -12.17 14.35
N LEU A 268 16.79 -11.56 13.18
CA LEU A 268 18.16 -11.40 12.67
C LEU A 268 19.04 -10.52 13.57
N LEU A 269 18.48 -9.45 14.15
CA LEU A 269 19.21 -8.55 15.05
C LEU A 269 19.51 -9.21 16.39
N ILE A 270 18.54 -9.92 16.97
CA ILE A 270 18.74 -10.71 18.20
C ILE A 270 19.87 -11.73 17.98
N LYS A 271 19.82 -12.51 16.89
CA LYS A 271 20.86 -13.50 16.57
C LYS A 271 22.23 -12.87 16.31
N SER A 272 22.29 -11.64 15.80
CA SER A 272 23.57 -10.96 15.58
C SER A 272 24.28 -10.55 16.87
N GLY A 273 23.56 -10.50 18.00
CA GLY A 273 24.11 -10.13 19.29
C GLY A 273 24.46 -8.65 19.45
N ILE A 274 24.10 -7.79 18.49
CA ILE A 274 24.32 -6.35 18.62
C ILE A 274 23.40 -5.75 19.67
N ASP A 275 23.84 -4.66 20.30
CA ASP A 275 22.95 -3.85 21.13
C ASP A 275 22.12 -2.88 20.26
N PHE A 276 20.82 -2.77 20.57
CA PHE A 276 19.87 -1.90 19.89
C PHE A 276 18.68 -1.60 20.80
N GLN A 277 18.05 -0.44 20.60
CA GLN A 277 16.74 -0.15 21.16
C GLN A 277 15.64 -0.58 20.17
N LEU A 278 14.56 -1.14 20.70
CA LEU A 278 13.37 -1.50 19.94
C LEU A 278 12.38 -0.35 20.03
N PHE A 279 11.79 0.09 18.91
CA PHE A 279 10.71 1.08 18.97
C PHE A 279 9.44 0.64 18.27
N PHE A 280 8.32 1.04 18.86
CA PHE A 280 6.99 0.92 18.29
C PHE A 280 6.23 2.23 18.51
N ILE A 281 5.46 2.63 17.48
CA ILE A 281 4.56 3.77 17.58
C ILE A 281 3.15 3.26 17.48
N ASP A 282 2.40 3.46 18.55
CA ASP A 282 0.98 3.25 18.60
C ASP A 282 0.29 4.48 18.01
N THR A 283 -0.23 4.33 16.79
CA THR A 283 -0.88 5.43 16.07
C THR A 283 -2.31 5.69 16.55
N GLY A 284 -2.83 4.88 17.48
CA GLY A 284 -4.24 4.91 17.90
C GLY A 284 -5.21 4.36 16.86
N ILE A 285 -4.70 3.88 15.72
CA ILE A 285 -5.46 3.30 14.60
C ILE A 285 -4.85 1.98 14.11
N GLU A 286 -3.97 1.37 14.92
CA GLU A 286 -3.54 -0.01 14.72
C GLU A 286 -4.64 -0.96 15.19
N PHE A 287 -4.62 -2.20 14.70
CA PHE A 287 -5.46 -3.26 15.27
C PHE A 287 -5.04 -3.55 16.71
N LYS A 288 -6.01 -3.76 17.60
CA LYS A 288 -5.75 -4.12 19.00
C LYS A 288 -4.87 -5.37 19.09
N GLU A 289 -5.15 -6.37 18.26
CA GLU A 289 -4.38 -7.61 18.14
C GLU A 289 -2.92 -7.35 17.79
N THR A 290 -2.64 -6.30 17.00
CA THR A 290 -1.27 -5.94 16.64
C THR A 290 -0.52 -5.30 17.80
N VAL A 291 -1.18 -4.44 18.58
CA VAL A 291 -0.57 -3.84 19.78
C VAL A 291 -0.30 -4.92 20.83
N GLU A 292 -1.26 -5.82 21.07
CA GLU A 292 -1.09 -6.97 21.95
C GLU A 292 0.03 -7.90 21.50
N TYR A 293 0.08 -8.19 20.19
CA TYR A 293 1.14 -8.99 19.60
C TYR A 293 2.52 -8.35 19.76
N VAL A 294 2.64 -7.03 19.60
CA VAL A 294 3.90 -6.31 19.83
C VAL A 294 4.37 -6.50 21.28
N ASN A 295 3.46 -6.33 22.26
CA ASN A 295 3.80 -6.54 23.66
C ASN A 295 4.20 -7.99 23.97
N TYR A 296 3.52 -8.97 23.36
CA TYR A 296 3.93 -10.38 23.44
C TYR A 296 5.36 -10.59 22.95
N ILE A 297 5.73 -10.02 21.81
CA ILE A 297 7.09 -10.14 21.25
C ILE A 297 8.14 -9.49 22.15
N VAL A 298 7.86 -8.31 22.70
CA VAL A 298 8.76 -7.64 23.65
C VAL A 298 9.05 -8.57 24.83
N ARG A 299 8.01 -9.16 25.45
CA ARG A 299 8.16 -10.09 26.57
C ARG A 299 8.83 -11.40 26.18
N LYS A 300 8.49 -11.98 25.02
CA LYS A 300 9.05 -13.24 24.53
C LYS A 300 10.57 -13.20 24.38
N PHE A 301 11.12 -12.02 24.08
CA PHE A 301 12.56 -11.82 23.90
C PHE A 301 13.23 -11.02 25.02
N ASN A 302 12.53 -10.75 26.14
CA ASN A 302 13.02 -9.95 27.26
C ASN A 302 13.61 -8.59 26.84
N LEU A 303 12.85 -7.85 26.02
CA LEU A 303 13.27 -6.57 25.43
C LEU A 303 12.67 -5.34 26.13
N GLU A 304 12.02 -5.51 27.29
CA GLU A 304 11.32 -4.46 28.02
C GLU A 304 12.23 -3.26 28.31
N ASP A 305 13.44 -3.50 28.82
CA ASP A 305 14.42 -2.44 29.14
C ASP A 305 14.95 -1.70 27.90
N LYS A 306 14.72 -2.27 26.72
CA LYS A 306 15.14 -1.72 25.42
C LYS A 306 13.96 -1.16 24.61
N PHE A 307 12.74 -1.22 25.14
CA PHE A 307 11.53 -0.94 24.39
C PHE A 307 11.05 0.51 24.55
N LEU A 308 11.15 1.26 23.47
CA LEU A 308 10.61 2.62 23.33
C LEU A 308 9.22 2.55 22.69
N LYS A 309 8.17 2.54 23.51
CA LYS A 309 6.78 2.69 23.05
C LYS A 309 6.38 4.17 23.08
N TYR A 310 5.88 4.67 21.96
CA TYR A 310 5.33 6.02 21.86
C TYR A 310 3.89 5.98 21.37
N GLU A 311 3.05 6.81 21.95
CA GLU A 311 1.68 7.03 21.49
C GLU A 311 1.62 8.29 20.62
N SER A 312 0.77 8.28 19.60
CA SER A 312 0.60 9.44 18.75
C SER A 312 -0.01 10.61 19.52
N LYS A 313 0.64 11.78 19.48
CA LYS A 313 0.10 13.03 20.03
C LYS A 313 -1.14 13.52 19.27
N ASN A 314 -1.27 13.16 17.99
CA ASN A 314 -2.37 13.57 17.13
C ASN A 314 -3.37 12.43 16.97
N ASN A 315 -4.66 12.72 17.16
CA ASN A 315 -5.74 11.76 16.95
C ASN A 315 -6.13 11.71 15.47
N PHE A 316 -6.03 10.53 14.84
CA PHE A 316 -6.35 10.38 13.43
C PHE A 316 -7.78 10.80 13.06
N TYR A 317 -8.78 10.43 13.84
CA TYR A 317 -10.18 10.67 13.49
C TYR A 317 -10.55 12.14 13.64
N THR A 318 -10.03 12.83 14.67
CA THR A 318 -10.16 14.28 14.81
C THR A 318 -9.54 15.01 13.62
N GLU A 319 -8.28 14.70 13.30
CA GLU A 319 -7.56 15.30 12.18
C GLU A 319 -8.25 15.01 10.82
N ALA A 320 -8.81 13.81 10.65
CA ALA A 320 -9.56 13.47 9.46
C ALA A 320 -10.86 14.28 9.34
N ARG A 321 -11.60 14.47 10.43
CA ARG A 321 -12.89 15.18 10.42
C ARG A 321 -12.73 16.69 10.28
N GLU A 322 -11.76 17.26 10.98
CA GLU A 322 -11.63 18.71 11.13
C GLU A 322 -10.70 19.32 10.08
N ASN A 323 -9.62 18.64 9.73
CA ASN A 323 -8.52 19.21 8.96
C ASN A 323 -8.43 18.63 7.53
N PHE A 324 -8.21 17.33 7.40
CA PHE A 324 -7.70 16.75 6.15
C PHE A 324 -8.70 15.94 5.33
N GLY A 325 -9.86 15.56 5.88
CA GLY A 325 -10.66 14.48 5.31
C GLY A 325 -9.96 13.12 5.39
N PRO A 326 -10.53 12.09 4.76
CA PRO A 326 -9.92 10.77 4.76
C PRO A 326 -8.55 10.75 4.06
N PRO A 327 -7.63 9.88 4.50
CA PRO A 327 -6.34 9.72 3.83
C PRO A 327 -6.51 9.08 2.46
N ALA A 328 -5.63 9.42 1.51
CA ALA A 328 -5.60 8.81 0.18
C ALA A 328 -4.21 8.27 -0.18
N LYS A 329 -4.11 7.42 -1.20
CA LYS A 329 -2.85 6.81 -1.67
C LYS A 329 -1.83 7.86 -2.11
N ASP A 330 -2.32 8.94 -2.71
CA ASP A 330 -1.59 10.13 -3.17
C ASP A 330 -1.62 11.30 -2.16
N PHE A 331 -2.35 11.15 -1.05
CA PHE A 331 -2.44 12.13 0.04
C PHE A 331 -2.42 11.43 1.40
N ARG A 332 -1.25 10.86 1.72
CA ARG A 332 -1.01 10.12 2.97
C ARG A 332 -0.63 11.07 4.11
N TRP A 333 -1.52 12.02 4.42
CA TRP A 333 -1.29 12.98 5.50
C TRP A 333 -1.07 12.27 6.83
N CYS A 334 -1.82 11.20 7.12
CA CYS A 334 -1.69 10.42 8.36
C CYS A 334 -0.27 9.88 8.59
N CYS A 335 0.45 9.47 7.53
CA CYS A 335 1.85 9.05 7.67
C CYS A 335 2.77 10.20 8.13
N LYS A 336 2.47 11.45 7.79
CA LYS A 336 3.27 12.61 8.20
C LYS A 336 2.85 13.14 9.57
N VAL A 337 1.54 13.18 9.84
CA VAL A 337 0.94 13.84 11.02
C VAL A 337 0.81 12.90 12.22
N VAL A 338 0.41 11.66 11.98
CA VAL A 338 0.15 10.67 13.05
C VAL A 338 1.37 9.80 13.29
N LYS A 339 2.23 9.62 12.29
CA LYS A 339 3.41 8.74 12.39
C LYS A 339 4.74 9.49 12.43
N LEU A 340 5.07 10.24 11.38
CA LEU A 340 6.40 10.80 11.20
C LEU A 340 6.77 11.88 12.21
N SER A 341 5.84 12.76 12.60
CA SER A 341 6.03 13.75 13.66
C SER A 341 6.48 13.11 14.97
N ASN A 342 5.79 12.03 15.39
CA ASN A 342 6.12 11.30 16.62
C ASN A 342 7.48 10.58 16.52
N ILE A 343 7.82 9.99 15.36
CA ILE A 343 9.17 9.43 15.12
C ILE A 343 10.22 10.53 15.26
N ASN A 344 9.93 11.70 14.71
CA ASN A 344 10.85 12.82 14.69
C ASN A 344 11.17 13.32 16.10
N ASP A 345 10.14 13.47 16.94
CA ASP A 345 10.29 13.84 18.34
C ASP A 345 11.10 12.79 19.11
N LEU A 346 10.75 11.50 18.96
CA LEU A 346 11.47 10.40 19.58
C LEU A 346 12.96 10.44 19.22
N ILE A 347 13.29 10.58 17.93
CA ILE A 347 14.68 10.54 17.48
C ILE A 347 15.47 11.75 17.98
N ARG A 348 14.87 12.94 17.93
CA ARG A 348 15.51 14.16 18.43
C ARG A 348 15.78 14.09 19.93
N ASP A 349 14.79 13.64 20.70
CA ASP A 349 14.84 13.68 22.16
C ASP A 349 15.77 12.58 22.73
N ASN A 350 15.86 11.41 22.07
CA ASN A 350 16.66 10.26 22.54
C ASN A 350 18.01 10.10 21.81
N PHE A 351 18.14 10.59 20.57
CA PHE A 351 19.33 10.38 19.73
C PHE A 351 19.79 11.66 18.99
N PRO A 352 20.16 12.73 19.73
CA PRO A 352 20.53 14.01 19.13
C PRO A 352 21.77 13.93 18.21
N GLN A 353 22.65 12.94 18.45
CA GLN A 353 23.84 12.69 17.62
C GLN A 353 23.56 11.82 16.38
N GLY A 354 22.29 11.50 16.14
CA GLY A 354 21.83 10.65 15.05
C GLY A 354 21.71 9.18 15.43
N VAL A 355 20.99 8.43 14.58
CA VAL A 355 20.63 7.04 14.86
C VAL A 355 20.69 6.17 13.61
N LEU A 356 21.16 4.94 13.77
CA LEU A 356 21.11 3.91 12.75
C LEU A 356 19.85 3.06 12.95
N THR A 357 18.83 3.28 12.11
CA THR A 357 17.54 2.60 12.20
C THR A 357 17.44 1.40 11.26
N PHE A 358 17.25 0.20 11.79
CA PHE A 358 16.97 -1.00 11.03
C PHE A 358 15.47 -1.06 10.68
N VAL A 359 15.16 -1.25 9.39
CA VAL A 359 13.78 -1.24 8.87
C VAL A 359 13.50 -2.45 7.96
N GLY A 360 12.32 -3.05 8.12
CA GLY A 360 11.89 -4.27 7.43
C GLY A 360 11.33 -4.04 6.01
N ASN A 361 12.01 -3.24 5.19
CA ASN A 361 11.55 -2.96 3.82
C ASN A 361 11.97 -4.07 2.85
N ARG A 362 11.11 -4.39 1.87
CA ARG A 362 11.43 -5.35 0.78
C ARG A 362 11.09 -4.77 -0.58
N LYS A 363 11.95 -5.04 -1.58
CA LYS A 363 11.72 -4.57 -2.95
C LYS A 363 10.45 -5.14 -3.60
N TYR A 364 10.02 -6.32 -3.14
CA TYR A 364 8.85 -7.03 -3.65
C TYR A 364 7.51 -6.42 -3.18
N GLU A 365 7.52 -5.45 -2.26
CA GLU A 365 6.27 -4.82 -1.77
C GLU A 365 5.68 -3.81 -2.77
N SER A 366 6.52 -3.02 -3.44
CA SER A 366 6.08 -1.99 -4.38
C SER A 366 7.20 -1.46 -5.27
N PHE A 367 6.84 -0.78 -6.36
CA PHE A 367 7.81 -0.08 -7.23
C PHE A 367 8.66 0.95 -6.48
N LEU A 368 8.06 1.70 -5.56
CA LEU A 368 8.77 2.68 -4.75
C LEU A 368 9.85 2.02 -3.88
N ARG A 369 9.52 0.89 -3.22
CA ARG A 369 10.49 0.12 -2.44
C ARG A 369 11.58 -0.50 -3.30
N ARG A 370 11.25 -0.96 -4.51
CA ARG A 370 12.24 -1.45 -5.46
C ARG A 370 13.21 -0.34 -5.87
N ASP A 371 12.71 0.83 -6.23
CA ASP A 371 13.54 1.94 -6.66
C ASP A 371 14.37 2.51 -5.49
N GLU A 372 13.83 2.49 -4.26
CA GLU A 372 14.57 2.78 -3.03
C GLU A 372 15.72 1.78 -2.80
N SER A 373 15.46 0.47 -2.99
CA SER A 373 16.49 -0.57 -2.81
C SER A 373 17.69 -0.43 -3.75
N ARG A 374 17.52 0.23 -4.91
CA ARG A 374 18.61 0.52 -5.87
C ARG A 374 19.58 1.58 -5.36
N LYS A 375 19.18 2.40 -4.38
CA LYS A 375 20.05 3.41 -3.75
C LYS A 375 21.06 2.80 -2.77
N GLY A 376 20.95 1.50 -2.48
CA GLY A 376 21.81 0.78 -1.55
C GLY A 376 21.06 0.30 -0.30
N LYS A 377 21.77 -0.46 0.55
CA LYS A 377 21.21 -0.97 1.82
C LYS A 377 21.10 0.11 2.90
N ILE A 378 21.94 1.15 2.83
CA ILE A 378 21.93 2.27 3.77
C ILE A 378 21.41 3.50 3.03
N THR A 379 20.35 4.11 3.55
CA THR A 379 19.74 5.32 2.99
C THR A 379 19.54 6.35 4.09
N ARG A 380 19.59 7.65 3.77
CA ARG A 380 19.29 8.71 4.73
C ARG A 380 17.81 9.09 4.64
N ASN A 381 17.12 9.23 5.77
CA ASN A 381 15.73 9.67 5.75
C ASN A 381 15.66 11.14 5.31
N SER A 382 14.79 11.44 4.33
CA SER A 382 14.67 12.80 3.77
C SER A 382 13.88 13.76 4.64
N TYR A 383 13.16 13.26 5.64
CA TYR A 383 12.34 14.04 6.57
C TYR A 383 12.95 14.10 7.98
N ILE A 384 13.83 13.16 8.32
CA ILE A 384 14.54 13.10 9.61
C ILE A 384 16.04 12.97 9.29
N PRO A 385 16.76 14.09 9.06
CA PRO A 385 18.16 14.05 8.62
C PRO A 385 19.10 13.33 9.60
N SER A 386 18.77 13.29 10.89
CA SER A 386 19.49 12.56 11.94
C SER A 386 19.32 11.02 11.85
N GLN A 387 18.42 10.52 11.00
CA GLN A 387 18.13 9.10 10.84
C GLN A 387 18.77 8.48 9.58
N MET A 388 19.54 7.40 9.79
CA MET A 388 20.06 6.55 8.73
C MET A 388 19.36 5.18 8.73
N ASN A 389 18.69 4.83 7.65
CA ASN A 389 17.95 3.58 7.51
C ASN A 389 18.83 2.45 6.97
N VAL A 390 18.74 1.27 7.58
CA VAL A 390 19.41 0.03 7.16
C VAL A 390 18.36 -0.99 6.72
N ASN A 391 18.41 -1.37 5.45
CA ASN A 391 17.44 -2.23 4.78
C ASN A 391 18.07 -3.59 4.44
N LEU A 392 18.03 -4.54 5.38
CA LEU A 392 18.78 -5.80 5.28
C LEU A 392 18.11 -6.86 4.42
N ILE A 393 16.79 -6.98 4.52
CA ILE A 393 15.98 -8.02 3.87
C ILE A 393 15.40 -7.55 2.52
N ASN A 394 15.94 -6.49 1.92
CA ASN A 394 15.46 -5.90 0.66
C ASN A 394 15.23 -6.93 -0.47
N ASN A 395 16.04 -8.00 -0.50
CA ASN A 395 16.01 -9.03 -1.53
C ASN A 395 15.20 -10.29 -1.14
N TRP A 396 14.61 -10.34 0.05
CA TRP A 396 13.76 -11.44 0.47
C TRP A 396 12.35 -11.24 -0.10
N ASN A 397 11.77 -12.28 -0.69
CA ASN A 397 10.34 -12.31 -0.96
C ASN A 397 9.58 -12.77 0.31
N ALA A 398 8.26 -12.65 0.31
CA ALA A 398 7.44 -12.98 1.47
C ALA A 398 7.60 -14.45 1.90
N LEU A 399 7.80 -15.39 0.96
CA LEU A 399 7.98 -16.81 1.28
C LEU A 399 9.27 -17.04 2.08
N MET A 400 10.38 -16.40 1.70
CA MET A 400 11.63 -16.49 2.46
C MET A 400 11.49 -15.90 3.86
N VAL A 401 10.78 -14.78 4.01
CA VAL A 401 10.45 -14.20 5.32
C VAL A 401 9.64 -15.20 6.16
N TRP A 402 8.61 -15.81 5.58
CA TRP A 402 7.77 -16.77 6.27
C TRP A 402 8.50 -18.04 6.68
N LEU A 403 9.32 -18.63 5.81
CA LEU A 403 10.12 -19.80 6.18
C LEU A 403 11.09 -19.49 7.32
N TYR A 404 11.65 -18.29 7.35
CA TYR A 404 12.52 -17.86 8.45
C TYR A 404 11.75 -17.67 9.77
N ILE A 405 10.50 -17.18 9.71
CA ILE A 405 9.62 -17.07 10.88
C ILE A 405 9.17 -18.45 11.35
N PHE A 406 8.76 -19.35 10.44
CA PHE A 406 8.37 -20.71 10.77
C PHE A 406 9.53 -21.49 11.39
N LYS A 407 10.76 -21.28 10.94
CA LYS A 407 11.95 -21.78 11.62
C LYS A 407 12.00 -21.34 13.08
N ALA A 408 11.83 -20.04 13.35
CA ALA A 408 11.80 -19.55 14.72
C ALA A 408 10.59 -20.10 15.51
N GLN A 409 9.44 -20.28 14.87
CA GLN A 409 8.27 -20.90 15.49
C GLN A 409 8.57 -22.33 15.95
N MET A 410 9.26 -23.13 15.13
CA MET A 410 9.69 -24.49 15.48
C MET A 410 10.78 -24.51 16.56
N GLU A 411 11.73 -23.57 16.53
CA GLU A 411 12.87 -23.55 17.45
C GLU A 411 12.50 -23.05 18.86
N ILE A 412 11.58 -22.08 18.97
CA ILE A 412 11.33 -21.37 20.23
C ILE A 412 9.83 -21.16 20.54
N ASP A 413 8.90 -21.84 19.86
CA ASP A 413 7.45 -21.67 20.04
C ASP A 413 7.02 -20.19 19.95
N LEU A 414 7.34 -19.59 18.80
CA LEU A 414 7.04 -18.20 18.48
C LEU A 414 5.66 -18.08 17.83
N LYS A 415 4.76 -17.32 18.44
CA LYS A 415 3.48 -16.97 17.80
C LYS A 415 3.68 -15.95 16.69
N ILE A 416 2.85 -16.02 15.66
CA ILE A 416 2.75 -15.00 14.62
C ILE A 416 1.58 -14.05 14.91
N ASN A 417 1.57 -12.88 14.27
CA ASN A 417 0.45 -11.95 14.42
C ASN A 417 -0.85 -12.61 13.92
N PRO A 418 -1.92 -12.66 14.74
CA PRO A 418 -3.14 -13.41 14.42
C PRO A 418 -3.87 -12.91 13.18
N LEU A 419 -3.66 -11.65 12.76
CA LEU A 419 -4.29 -11.10 11.56
C LEU A 419 -3.90 -11.86 10.27
N TYR A 420 -2.74 -12.53 10.25
CA TYR A 420 -2.35 -13.35 9.10
C TYR A 420 -3.28 -14.56 8.94
N GLU A 421 -3.72 -15.18 10.03
CA GLU A 421 -4.69 -16.29 10.01
C GLU A 421 -6.07 -15.85 9.55
N LEU A 422 -6.44 -14.58 9.80
CA LEU A 422 -7.66 -13.95 9.30
C LEU A 422 -7.58 -13.57 7.81
N GLY A 423 -6.43 -13.77 7.15
CA GLY A 423 -6.26 -13.57 5.70
C GLY A 423 -5.70 -12.20 5.28
N TYR A 424 -5.22 -11.39 6.24
CA TYR A 424 -4.51 -10.14 5.93
C TYR A 424 -3.11 -10.44 5.37
N GLU A 425 -2.78 -9.95 4.16
CA GLU A 425 -1.44 -10.07 3.57
C GLU A 425 -0.43 -9.13 4.25
N ARG A 426 -0.92 -7.98 4.70
CA ARG A 426 -0.16 -6.90 5.31
C ARG A 426 -0.89 -6.40 6.54
N VAL A 427 -0.16 -6.33 7.64
CA VAL A 427 -0.61 -5.73 8.90
C VAL A 427 -0.18 -4.26 8.94
N GLY A 428 -1.09 -3.38 9.31
CA GLY A 428 -0.87 -1.95 9.48
C GLY A 428 -2.16 -1.27 9.95
N CYS A 429 -2.20 0.06 9.84
CA CYS A 429 -3.33 0.83 10.34
C CYS A 429 -4.66 0.50 9.64
N ILE A 430 -5.75 0.53 10.40
CA ILE A 430 -7.12 0.24 9.95
C ILE A 430 -7.57 1.15 8.79
N PRO A 431 -7.55 2.50 8.92
CA PRO A 431 -8.03 3.41 7.88
C PRO A 431 -7.00 3.66 6.76
N CYS A 432 -6.08 2.71 6.50
CA CYS A 432 -5.01 2.92 5.54
C CYS A 432 -5.55 2.91 4.09
N PRO A 433 -5.33 3.96 3.28
CA PRO A 433 -5.77 3.96 1.88
C PRO A 433 -4.99 2.96 1.02
N ALA A 434 -3.92 2.36 1.55
CA ALA A 434 -3.19 1.29 0.87
C ALA A 434 -3.87 -0.08 1.02
N ASN A 435 -4.84 -0.22 1.93
CA ASN A 435 -5.62 -1.45 2.09
C ASN A 435 -6.44 -1.70 0.83
N LYS A 436 -6.54 -2.98 0.45
CA LYS A 436 -7.39 -3.43 -0.66
C LYS A 436 -8.85 -3.42 -0.18
N LEU A 437 -9.80 -3.36 -1.10
CA LEU A 437 -11.21 -3.50 -0.75
C LEU A 437 -11.49 -4.87 -0.12
N SER A 438 -10.77 -5.91 -0.57
CA SER A 438 -10.79 -7.22 0.09
C SER A 438 -10.43 -7.15 1.58
N ASP A 439 -9.49 -6.27 1.97
CA ASP A 439 -9.05 -6.15 3.36
C ASP A 439 -10.06 -5.35 4.20
N ILE A 440 -10.84 -4.47 3.56
CA ILE A 440 -11.97 -3.75 4.19
C ILE A 440 -13.16 -4.69 4.40
N GLU A 441 -13.40 -5.63 3.48
CA GLU A 441 -14.40 -6.68 3.70
C GLU A 441 -14.01 -7.57 4.89
N LEU A 442 -12.73 -7.97 4.98
CA LEU A 442 -12.21 -8.68 6.16
C LEU A 442 -12.38 -7.86 7.45
N LEU A 443 -12.18 -6.54 7.39
CA LEU A 443 -12.41 -5.66 8.54
C LEU A 443 -13.87 -5.70 8.97
N LYS A 444 -14.80 -5.61 8.01
CA LYS A 444 -16.25 -5.69 8.28
C LYS A 444 -16.67 -7.04 8.87
N GLU A 445 -16.07 -8.14 8.40
CA GLU A 445 -16.35 -9.50 8.86
C GLU A 445 -15.83 -9.77 10.28
N ASN A 446 -14.61 -9.33 10.59
CA ASN A 446 -13.90 -9.74 11.82
C ASN A 446 -13.88 -8.66 12.91
N PHE A 447 -14.02 -7.38 12.55
CA PHE A 447 -13.86 -6.21 13.41
C PHE A 447 -14.96 -5.17 13.13
N PRO A 448 -16.24 -5.52 13.37
CA PRO A 448 -17.38 -4.70 12.95
C PRO A 448 -17.39 -3.33 13.63
N GLU A 449 -16.94 -3.21 14.88
CA GLU A 449 -16.90 -1.93 15.61
C GLU A 449 -15.90 -0.96 14.98
N GLU A 450 -14.68 -1.42 14.72
CA GLU A 450 -13.63 -0.66 14.04
C GLU A 450 -14.03 -0.31 12.60
N TYR A 451 -14.70 -1.23 11.90
CA TYR A 451 -15.29 -0.97 10.61
C TYR A 451 -16.32 0.16 10.69
N GLN A 452 -17.25 0.13 11.65
CA GLN A 452 -18.28 1.17 11.80
C GLN A 452 -17.67 2.53 12.13
N LEU A 453 -16.66 2.58 13.01
CA LEU A 453 -15.96 3.83 13.32
C LEU A 453 -15.26 4.42 12.10
N PHE A 454 -14.62 3.57 11.28
CA PHE A 454 -13.99 4.02 10.05
C PHE A 454 -15.02 4.44 8.98
N PHE A 455 -16.09 3.65 8.84
CA PHE A 455 -17.13 3.88 7.84
C PHE A 455 -17.96 5.13 8.14
N SER A 456 -18.26 5.42 9.41
CA SER A 456 -18.97 6.64 9.81
C SER A 456 -18.19 7.90 9.43
N MET A 457 -16.88 7.93 9.68
CA MET A 457 -16.00 9.02 9.25
C MET A 457 -16.03 9.23 7.73
N LEU A 458 -16.03 8.15 6.93
CA LEU A 458 -16.16 8.26 5.47
C LEU A 458 -17.54 8.78 5.05
N LYS A 459 -18.61 8.30 5.71
CA LYS A 459 -19.98 8.69 5.43
C LYS A 459 -20.23 10.17 5.72
N GLU A 460 -19.80 10.66 6.88
CA GLU A 460 -19.86 12.08 7.25
C GLU A 460 -19.16 12.95 6.20
N HIS A 461 -17.96 12.54 5.75
CA HIS A 461 -17.22 13.28 4.72
C HIS A 461 -17.94 13.24 3.36
N ALA A 462 -18.54 12.11 3.00
CA ALA A 462 -19.30 11.95 1.77
C ALA A 462 -20.53 12.86 1.75
N GLU A 463 -21.32 12.87 2.83
CA GLU A 463 -22.51 13.70 2.99
C GLU A 463 -22.15 15.19 2.93
N LYS A 464 -21.13 15.63 3.67
CA LYS A 464 -20.65 17.03 3.65
C LYS A 464 -20.25 17.52 2.26
N ASN A 465 -19.79 16.62 1.39
CA ASN A 465 -19.31 16.96 0.05
C ASN A 465 -20.25 16.54 -1.08
N ASN A 466 -21.44 16.01 -0.77
CA ASN A 466 -22.39 15.45 -1.73
C ASN A 466 -21.78 14.38 -2.64
N TYR A 467 -20.98 13.46 -2.08
CA TYR A 467 -20.51 12.29 -2.82
C TYR A 467 -21.55 11.17 -2.83
N PRO A 468 -21.66 10.44 -3.96
CA PRO A 468 -22.53 9.28 -4.03
C PRO A 468 -21.95 8.11 -3.21
N GLN A 469 -22.79 7.16 -2.86
CA GLN A 469 -22.43 6.02 -1.99
C GLN A 469 -21.29 5.17 -2.58
N GLU A 470 -21.21 5.11 -3.92
CA GLU A 470 -20.18 4.43 -4.69
C GLU A 470 -18.78 4.98 -4.44
N TRP A 471 -18.68 6.23 -3.97
CA TRP A 471 -17.41 6.79 -3.51
C TRP A 471 -16.79 5.99 -2.36
N ILE A 472 -17.64 5.47 -1.47
CA ILE A 472 -17.22 4.61 -0.36
C ILE A 472 -17.10 3.16 -0.82
N THR A 473 -18.15 2.60 -1.45
CA THR A 473 -18.23 1.15 -1.74
C THR A 473 -17.23 0.71 -2.81
N LEU A 474 -16.90 1.55 -3.78
CA LEU A 474 -15.83 1.31 -4.76
C LEU A 474 -14.44 1.76 -4.26
N GLY A 475 -14.37 2.31 -3.03
CA GLY A 475 -13.13 2.74 -2.38
C GLY A 475 -12.43 3.89 -3.10
N LEU A 476 -13.19 4.81 -3.70
CA LEU A 476 -12.70 5.95 -4.49
C LEU A 476 -12.08 7.03 -3.60
N TRP A 477 -12.49 7.10 -2.32
CA TRP A 477 -11.83 7.87 -1.26
C TRP A 477 -10.34 7.54 -1.05
N ARG A 478 -9.80 6.50 -1.70
CA ARG A 478 -8.37 6.17 -1.65
C ARG A 478 -7.53 7.00 -2.62
N TRP A 479 -8.10 7.95 -3.38
CA TRP A 479 -7.37 8.81 -4.33
C TRP A 479 -7.89 10.25 -4.39
N LYS A 480 -7.01 11.26 -4.36
CA LYS A 480 -7.34 12.65 -4.77
C LYS A 480 -7.62 12.73 -6.24
N ASN A 481 -6.67 12.22 -7.02
CA ASN A 481 -6.76 12.18 -8.45
C ASN A 481 -6.95 10.73 -8.87
N LEU A 482 -8.14 10.40 -9.37
CA LEU A 482 -8.45 9.05 -9.81
C LEU A 482 -7.50 8.63 -10.94
N PRO A 483 -6.75 7.53 -10.79
CA PRO A 483 -5.88 7.06 -11.85
C PRO A 483 -6.73 6.49 -12.99
N LYS A 484 -6.13 6.37 -14.19
CA LYS A 484 -6.80 5.86 -15.40
C LYS A 484 -7.54 4.54 -15.19
N SER A 485 -6.99 3.64 -14.38
CA SER A 485 -7.64 2.37 -14.05
C SER A 485 -8.97 2.54 -13.31
N GLN A 486 -9.05 3.48 -12.36
CA GLN A 486 -10.28 3.75 -11.61
C GLN A 486 -11.28 4.57 -12.45
N MET A 487 -10.81 5.48 -13.30
CA MET A 487 -11.68 6.14 -14.28
C MET A 487 -12.32 5.13 -15.25
N ASN A 488 -11.57 4.12 -15.69
CA ASN A 488 -12.12 3.04 -16.50
C ASN A 488 -13.11 2.16 -15.72
N LEU A 489 -12.90 1.98 -14.41
CA LEU A 489 -13.84 1.27 -13.55
C LEU A 489 -15.18 2.03 -13.45
N LEU A 490 -15.14 3.34 -13.23
CA LEU A 490 -16.35 4.19 -13.19
C LEU A 490 -17.19 4.10 -14.48
N LYS A 491 -16.52 4.10 -15.64
CA LYS A 491 -17.19 3.91 -16.93
C LYS A 491 -17.94 2.59 -17.02
N LYS A 492 -17.45 1.52 -16.39
CA LYS A 492 -18.16 0.22 -16.36
C LYS A 492 -19.45 0.26 -15.53
N PHE A 493 -19.53 1.18 -14.57
CA PHE A 493 -20.71 1.42 -13.75
C PHE A 493 -21.61 2.54 -14.28
N ASN A 494 -21.32 3.12 -15.46
CA ASN A 494 -21.98 4.32 -15.97
C ASN A 494 -21.98 5.50 -14.98
N LEU A 495 -20.92 5.61 -14.18
CA LEU A 495 -20.74 6.68 -13.21
C LEU A 495 -19.84 7.77 -13.79
N GLU A 496 -20.24 9.03 -13.59
CA GLU A 496 -19.41 10.17 -13.92
C GLU A 496 -18.17 10.23 -13.02
N PRO A 497 -17.02 10.74 -13.51
CA PRO A 497 -15.82 10.92 -12.70
C PRO A 497 -16.11 11.78 -11.47
N ILE A 498 -16.02 11.15 -10.29
CA ILE A 498 -16.15 11.88 -9.02
C ILE A 498 -14.86 12.66 -8.80
N LYS A 499 -14.94 13.98 -8.92
CA LYS A 499 -13.86 14.86 -8.50
C LYS A 499 -13.87 14.94 -6.98
N VAL A 500 -13.03 14.14 -6.35
CA VAL A 500 -12.94 14.10 -4.89
C VAL A 500 -12.30 15.40 -4.40
N LYS A 501 -13.12 16.30 -3.88
CA LYS A 501 -12.74 17.37 -2.97
C LYS A 501 -12.34 16.72 -1.64
N TYR A 502 -11.04 16.59 -1.44
CA TYR A 502 -10.53 16.33 -0.10
C TYR A 502 -10.59 17.61 0.69
N GLY A 503 -10.80 17.44 1.99
CA GLY A 503 -10.52 18.47 2.94
C GLY A 503 -9.07 18.94 2.75
N SER A 504 -8.87 20.16 2.30
CA SER A 504 -8.88 21.20 3.29
C SER A 504 -10.35 21.45 3.59
N SER A 505 -10.79 21.56 4.83
CA SER A 505 -11.97 22.38 5.10
C SER A 505 -11.89 23.66 4.24
N ASP A 506 -13.00 24.35 3.98
CA ASP A 506 -12.86 25.74 3.51
C ASP A 506 -11.91 26.53 4.45
N ASP A 507 -11.75 26.05 5.70
CA ASP A 507 -10.79 26.51 6.73
C ASP A 507 -9.32 26.06 6.59
N LEU A 508 -8.92 25.18 5.67
CA LEU A 508 -7.49 24.86 5.38
C LEU A 508 -7.06 25.35 3.99
N LYS A 509 -8.01 25.70 3.12
CA LYS A 509 -7.76 26.30 1.81
C LYS A 509 -7.48 27.77 2.04
N LEU A 510 -6.28 28.19 1.73
CA LEU A 510 -5.95 29.59 1.68
C LEU A 510 -5.85 29.95 0.20
N ASP A 511 -6.99 30.27 -0.40
CA ASP A 511 -7.06 30.65 -1.80
C ASP A 511 -6.89 32.16 -1.91
N LEU A 512 -5.96 32.61 -2.76
CA LEU A 512 -5.77 34.02 -3.06
C LEU A 512 -6.31 34.31 -4.46
N LYS A 513 -7.37 35.11 -4.54
CA LYS A 513 -7.76 35.75 -5.79
C LYS A 513 -7.03 37.08 -5.88
N TYR A 514 -6.42 37.39 -7.02
CA TYR A 514 -5.72 38.66 -7.18
C TYR A 514 -5.85 39.20 -8.59
N THR A 515 -5.70 40.52 -8.71
CA THR A 515 -5.59 41.28 -9.95
C THR A 515 -4.28 42.06 -9.92
N ILE A 516 -3.68 42.27 -11.09
CA ILE A 516 -2.49 43.10 -11.26
C ILE A 516 -2.88 44.27 -12.15
N GLY A 517 -2.49 45.48 -11.74
CA GLY A 517 -2.73 46.70 -12.50
C GLY A 517 -1.53 47.64 -12.43
N ALA A 518 -1.39 48.49 -13.43
CA ALA A 518 -0.47 49.62 -13.39
C ALA A 518 -1.15 50.82 -12.72
N SER A 519 -0.41 51.55 -11.88
CA SER A 519 -0.89 52.81 -11.30
C SER A 519 -1.15 53.84 -12.41
N SER A 520 -2.33 54.45 -12.40
CA SER A 520 -2.74 55.49 -13.36
C SER A 520 -2.09 56.85 -13.10
N CYS A 521 -1.30 57.00 -12.04
CA CYS A 521 -0.68 58.26 -11.62
C CYS A 521 0.85 58.20 -11.74
N GLN A 522 1.42 58.62 -12.89
CA GLN A 522 2.81 59.09 -13.17
C GLN A 522 4.05 58.38 -12.57
N ASP A 523 3.94 57.41 -11.67
CA ASP A 523 5.06 56.80 -10.93
C ASP A 523 5.53 55.46 -11.49
N GLY A 524 4.84 54.91 -12.51
CA GLY A 524 5.21 53.65 -13.16
C GLY A 524 5.09 52.42 -12.25
N SER A 525 4.43 52.55 -11.09
CA SER A 525 4.32 51.46 -10.11
C SER A 525 3.33 50.38 -10.56
N VAL A 526 3.67 49.13 -10.24
CA VAL A 526 2.81 47.96 -10.47
C VAL A 526 2.21 47.53 -9.14
N ILE A 527 0.90 47.33 -9.14
CA ILE A 527 0.12 47.01 -7.94
C ILE A 527 -0.54 45.65 -8.15
N LEU A 528 -0.45 44.79 -7.14
CA LEU A 528 -1.27 43.59 -7.01
C LEU A 528 -2.22 43.78 -5.84
N GLU A 529 -3.50 43.61 -6.12
CA GLU A 529 -4.54 43.56 -5.11
C GLU A 529 -5.08 42.14 -5.03
N GLY A 530 -5.08 41.60 -3.83
CA GLY A 530 -5.45 40.22 -3.57
C GLY A 530 -6.39 40.11 -2.39
N LYS A 531 -7.24 39.08 -2.41
CA LYS A 531 -8.14 38.73 -1.33
C LYS A 531 -8.07 37.23 -1.07
N PHE A 532 -7.75 36.89 0.18
CA PHE A 532 -7.86 35.54 0.68
C PHE A 532 -9.32 35.19 0.95
N ASN A 533 -9.68 33.91 0.77
CA ASN A 533 -11.02 33.39 1.07
C ASN A 533 -11.39 33.39 2.56
N GLN A 534 -10.47 33.80 3.45
CA GLN A 534 -10.64 33.84 4.89
C GLN A 534 -9.75 34.92 5.52
N GLY A 535 -10.01 35.26 6.78
CA GLY A 535 -9.16 36.14 7.57
C GLY A 535 -7.76 35.56 7.81
N LEU A 536 -6.84 36.44 8.18
CA LEU A 536 -5.44 36.11 8.45
C LEU A 536 -5.10 36.35 9.92
N ASP A 537 -4.48 35.35 10.55
CA ASP A 537 -3.77 35.51 11.81
C ASP A 537 -2.49 36.31 11.55
N LEU A 538 -2.55 37.62 11.84
CA LEU A 538 -1.46 38.54 11.55
C LEU A 538 -0.28 38.39 12.51
N GLU A 539 -0.48 37.91 13.73
CA GLU A 539 0.59 37.67 14.69
C GLU A 539 1.47 36.53 14.19
N ARG A 540 0.84 35.42 13.81
CA ARG A 540 1.54 34.29 13.20
C ARG A 540 2.19 34.68 11.89
N LEU A 541 1.49 35.45 11.07
CA LEU A 541 2.04 35.89 9.79
C LEU A 541 3.28 36.78 9.98
N THR A 542 3.27 37.67 10.97
CA THR A 542 4.43 38.49 11.38
C THR A 542 5.61 37.61 11.73
N ASN A 543 5.40 36.56 12.52
CA ASN A 543 6.47 35.65 12.90
C ASN A 543 7.13 34.95 11.68
N PHE A 544 6.33 34.43 10.74
CA PHE A 544 6.85 33.75 9.55
C PHE A 544 7.47 34.69 8.51
N LEU A 545 6.89 35.88 8.32
CA LEU A 545 7.41 36.88 7.39
C LEU A 545 8.73 37.51 7.84
N SER A 546 9.16 37.30 9.09
CA SER A 546 10.52 37.64 9.54
C SER A 546 11.62 36.95 8.71
N ILE A 547 11.31 35.80 8.09
CA ILE A 547 12.21 35.15 7.13
C ILE A 547 12.40 36.01 5.88
N PHE A 548 11.32 36.66 5.41
CA PHE A 548 11.32 37.43 4.16
C PHE A 548 11.90 38.83 4.34
N GLY A 549 11.60 39.50 5.47
CA GLY A 549 11.98 40.89 5.71
C GLY A 549 11.76 41.32 7.15
N ARG A 550 11.49 42.61 7.38
CA ARG A 550 11.15 43.16 8.69
C ARG A 550 9.66 43.50 8.72
N PRO A 551 8.80 42.60 9.20
CA PRO A 551 7.37 42.88 9.33
C PRO A 551 7.12 43.87 10.46
N MET A 552 6.17 44.78 10.26
CA MET A 552 5.65 45.69 11.28
C MET A 552 4.16 45.40 11.44
N LEU A 553 3.75 45.04 12.65
CA LEU A 553 2.36 44.72 12.97
C LEU A 553 1.73 45.89 13.71
N ASN A 554 0.58 46.36 13.23
CA ASN A 554 -0.28 47.30 13.92
C ASN A 554 -1.63 46.60 14.21
N LEU A 555 -1.79 46.16 15.47
CA LEU A 555 -2.98 45.44 15.92
C LEU A 555 -4.24 46.32 15.95
N GLU A 556 -4.11 47.61 16.26
CA GLU A 556 -5.25 48.55 16.34
C GLU A 556 -5.95 48.70 14.98
N ASN A 557 -5.16 48.72 13.90
CA ASN A 557 -5.66 48.88 12.54
C ASN A 557 -5.79 47.55 11.77
N GLY A 558 -5.49 46.42 12.41
CA GLY A 558 -5.51 45.10 11.77
C GLY A 558 -4.63 45.03 10.52
N LEU A 559 -3.47 45.69 10.55
CA LEU A 559 -2.55 45.88 9.41
C LEU A 559 -1.18 45.31 9.73
N LEU A 560 -0.65 44.53 8.81
CA LEU A 560 0.72 44.04 8.82
C LEU A 560 1.42 44.50 7.54
N ASN A 561 2.49 45.28 7.69
CA ASN A 561 3.24 45.82 6.57
C ASN A 561 4.69 45.33 6.59
N ILE A 562 5.20 44.96 5.42
CA ILE A 562 6.58 44.53 5.23
C ILE A 562 7.17 45.22 4.00
N ARG A 563 8.38 45.76 4.17
CA ARG A 563 9.12 46.40 3.10
C ARG A 563 10.33 45.55 2.74
N LYS A 564 10.49 45.29 1.44
CA LYS A 564 11.68 44.65 0.86
C LYS A 564 12.01 45.43 -0.41
N ASP A 565 13.21 46.02 -0.45
CA ASP A 565 13.66 46.87 -1.54
C ASP A 565 12.64 48.01 -1.84
N MET A 566 12.25 48.16 -3.11
CA MET A 566 11.24 49.12 -3.60
C MET A 566 9.82 48.52 -3.64
N THR A 567 9.54 47.53 -2.80
CA THR A 567 8.22 46.88 -2.71
C THR A 567 7.66 47.03 -1.30
N LEU A 568 6.42 47.53 -1.21
CA LEU A 568 5.61 47.56 -0.01
C LEU A 568 4.54 46.48 -0.10
N ILE A 569 4.45 45.62 0.92
CA ILE A 569 3.45 44.57 1.01
C ILE A 569 2.63 44.80 2.27
N ASN A 570 1.32 44.86 2.12
CA ASN A 570 0.36 45.07 3.20
C ASN A 570 -0.58 43.86 3.27
N PHE A 571 -0.76 43.34 4.47
CA PHE A 571 -1.73 42.30 4.82
C PHE A 571 -2.72 42.87 5.81
N PHE A 572 -4.00 42.54 5.62
CA PHE A 572 -5.08 42.96 6.49
C PHE A 572 -5.71 41.75 7.17
N ALA A 573 -6.20 41.93 8.40
CA ALA A 573 -6.79 40.85 9.20
C ALA A 573 -8.00 40.20 8.51
N ASP A 574 -8.72 40.97 7.69
CA ASP A 574 -9.86 40.51 6.90
C ASP A 574 -9.46 39.62 5.70
N GLY A 575 -8.17 39.38 5.48
CA GLY A 575 -7.64 38.60 4.36
C GLY A 575 -7.27 39.41 3.12
N SER A 576 -7.30 40.73 3.16
CA SER A 576 -6.84 41.54 2.02
C SER A 576 -5.30 41.57 1.94
N LEU A 577 -4.77 41.59 0.72
CA LEU A 577 -3.34 41.68 0.39
C LEU A 577 -3.15 42.79 -0.64
N ASN A 578 -2.25 43.72 -0.37
CA ASN A 578 -1.83 44.73 -1.34
C ASN A 578 -0.31 44.68 -1.48
N ILE A 579 0.19 44.51 -2.70
CA ILE A 579 1.62 44.59 -3.02
C ILE A 579 1.81 45.73 -4.00
N ARG A 580 2.56 46.76 -3.59
CA ARG A 580 2.94 47.88 -4.44
C ARG A 580 4.43 47.84 -4.70
N MET A 581 4.82 47.80 -5.97
CA MET A 581 6.21 47.85 -6.40
C MET A 581 6.45 49.13 -7.20
N TYR A 582 7.34 49.99 -6.70
CA TYR A 582 7.63 51.29 -7.31
C TYR A 582 8.56 51.18 -8.53
N GLU A 583 9.38 50.13 -8.62
CA GLU A 583 10.24 49.86 -9.77
C GLU A 583 10.19 48.37 -10.15
N GLY A 584 9.66 48.04 -11.33
CA GLY A 584 9.66 46.67 -11.85
C GLY A 584 8.53 46.36 -12.82
N ASN A 585 8.18 45.08 -12.95
CA ASN A 585 7.12 44.58 -13.83
C ASN A 585 6.25 43.52 -13.14
N GLU A 586 5.15 43.14 -13.78
CA GLU A 586 4.21 42.15 -13.27
C GLU A 586 4.87 40.81 -12.91
N SER A 587 5.84 40.35 -13.72
CA SER A 587 6.56 39.10 -13.48
C SER A 587 7.30 39.09 -12.14
N LYS A 588 8.03 40.18 -11.81
CA LYS A 588 8.74 40.29 -10.53
C LYS A 588 7.76 40.31 -9.34
N LEU A 589 6.60 40.92 -9.52
CA LEU A 589 5.56 40.95 -8.49
C LEU A 589 5.02 39.53 -8.22
N ILE A 590 4.77 38.76 -9.27
CA ILE A 590 4.39 37.35 -9.17
C ILE A 590 5.48 36.52 -8.46
N ASP A 591 6.76 36.81 -8.72
CA ASP A 591 7.87 36.11 -8.06
C ASP A 591 7.93 36.42 -6.55
N ILE A 592 7.71 37.68 -6.15
CA ILE A 592 7.54 38.06 -4.75
C ILE A 592 6.37 37.30 -4.11
N LEU A 593 5.24 37.23 -4.81
CA LEU A 593 4.08 36.48 -4.33
C LEU A 593 4.42 34.99 -4.13
N LYS A 594 5.14 34.37 -5.07
CA LYS A 594 5.61 32.98 -4.96
C LYS A 594 6.57 32.76 -3.79
N GLU A 595 7.38 33.76 -3.44
CA GLU A 595 8.29 33.71 -2.28
C GLU A 595 7.54 33.79 -0.95
N ILE A 596 6.58 34.70 -0.82
CA ILE A 596 5.86 34.92 0.45
C ILE A 596 4.73 33.92 0.68
N PHE A 597 4.07 33.44 -0.37
CA PHE A 597 2.90 32.58 -0.24
C PHE A 597 3.15 31.30 0.58
N PRO A 598 4.27 30.56 0.41
CA PRO A 598 4.61 29.44 1.29
C PRO A 598 4.70 29.82 2.77
N LEU A 599 5.17 31.03 3.09
CA LEU A 599 5.26 31.53 4.46
C LEU A 599 3.87 31.82 5.01
N ILE A 600 3.01 32.47 4.21
CA ILE A 600 1.62 32.74 4.58
C ILE A 600 0.90 31.42 4.84
N LEU A 601 0.96 30.49 3.90
CA LEU A 601 0.30 29.19 4.01
C LEU A 601 0.78 28.42 5.24
N LYS A 602 2.10 28.42 5.52
CA LYS A 602 2.63 27.77 6.71
C LYS A 602 2.19 28.46 8.01
N ALA A 603 2.15 29.80 8.05
CA ALA A 603 1.70 30.55 9.22
C ALA A 603 0.25 30.24 9.55
N GLN A 604 -0.62 30.25 8.55
CA GLN A 604 -2.05 30.08 8.74
C GLN A 604 -2.46 28.63 9.00
N LYS A 605 -1.74 27.66 8.43
CA LYS A 605 -2.17 26.24 8.37
C LYS A 605 -1.25 25.27 9.10
N CYS A 606 -0.37 25.77 9.97
CA CYS A 606 0.55 24.91 10.71
C CYS A 606 -0.21 23.95 11.62
N ILE A 607 0.25 22.70 11.67
CA ILE A 607 -0.30 21.60 12.49
C ILE A 607 0.70 21.05 13.51
N GLY A 608 1.70 21.85 13.90
CA GLY A 608 2.63 21.44 14.96
C GLY A 608 3.57 20.27 14.68
N CYS A 609 3.63 19.74 13.45
CA CYS A 609 4.32 18.45 13.18
C CYS A 609 5.83 18.38 13.48
N GLY A 610 6.49 19.47 13.87
CA GLY A 610 7.90 19.49 14.30
C GLY A 610 8.96 19.30 13.21
N ILE A 611 8.63 18.83 12.00
CA ILE A 611 9.59 18.55 10.91
C ILE A 611 10.49 19.75 10.58
N CYS A 612 9.95 20.97 10.67
CA CYS A 612 10.72 22.19 10.39
C CYS A 612 11.87 22.44 11.38
N ILE A 613 11.81 21.92 12.61
CA ILE A 613 12.87 22.05 13.61
C ILE A 613 14.14 21.35 13.11
N GLU A 614 14.03 20.07 12.75
CA GLU A 614 15.17 19.28 12.24
C GLU A 614 15.77 19.83 10.95
N MET A 615 14.93 20.47 10.14
CA MET A 615 15.37 21.06 8.87
C MET A 615 16.07 22.41 9.06
N CYS A 616 15.96 23.03 10.25
CA CYS A 616 16.54 24.34 10.53
C CYS A 616 17.99 24.20 10.99
N PRO A 617 18.99 24.59 10.17
CA PRO A 617 20.39 24.47 10.55
C PRO A 617 20.83 25.47 11.64
N SER A 618 19.98 26.43 11.97
CA SER A 618 20.26 27.49 12.95
C SER A 618 19.46 27.31 14.24
N GLU A 619 18.71 26.20 14.38
CA GLU A 619 17.88 25.93 15.56
C GLU A 619 16.93 27.11 15.90
N ALA A 620 16.46 27.78 14.85
CA ALA A 620 15.66 28.99 14.94
C ALA A 620 14.17 28.72 14.99
N ILE A 621 13.74 27.48 15.25
CA ILE A 621 12.33 27.08 15.24
C ILE A 621 12.03 26.31 16.51
N LEU A 622 10.89 26.63 17.13
CA LEU A 622 10.35 25.98 18.33
C LEU A 622 8.89 25.59 18.10
N ILE A 623 8.36 24.69 18.94
CA ILE A 623 6.92 24.42 19.03
C ILE A 623 6.39 24.98 20.34
N GLU A 624 5.42 25.87 20.27
CA GLU A 624 4.67 26.46 21.39
C GLU A 624 3.19 26.38 21.03
N ASP A 625 2.35 25.98 21.99
CA ASP A 625 0.90 25.75 21.80
C ASP A 625 0.57 24.87 20.58
N GLN A 626 1.35 23.80 20.41
CA GLN A 626 1.24 22.86 19.28
C GLN A 626 1.49 23.50 17.90
N LEU A 627 2.13 24.66 17.84
CA LEU A 627 2.36 25.40 16.61
C LEU A 627 3.84 25.78 16.45
N ALA A 628 4.31 25.81 15.21
CA ALA A 628 5.69 26.21 14.93
C ALA A 628 5.86 27.73 14.95
N TRP A 629 6.88 28.19 15.68
CA TRP A 629 7.30 29.59 15.80
C TRP A 629 8.78 29.73 15.45
N ILE A 630 9.13 30.86 14.83
CA ILE A 630 10.49 31.22 14.43
C ILE A 630 11.07 32.18 15.47
N LYS A 631 12.30 31.91 15.89
CA LYS A 631 13.18 32.81 16.63
C LYS A 631 13.95 33.69 15.64
N PRO A 632 13.48 34.94 15.35
CA PRO A 632 14.02 35.72 14.24
C PRO A 632 15.51 36.03 14.41
N GLU A 633 15.98 36.19 15.65
CA GLU A 633 17.36 36.45 16.03
C GLU A 633 18.32 35.30 15.68
N LYS A 634 17.82 34.07 15.58
CA LYS A 634 18.60 32.90 15.16
C LYS A 634 18.46 32.59 13.68
N CYS A 635 17.46 33.14 13.00
CA CYS A 635 17.09 32.69 11.65
C CYS A 635 18.04 33.25 10.58
N ASN A 636 18.72 32.36 9.84
CA ASN A 636 19.58 32.72 8.72
C ASN A 636 18.85 32.81 7.35
N LYS A 637 17.51 32.75 7.35
CA LYS A 637 16.65 32.95 6.17
C LYS A 637 16.88 31.96 5.00
N CYS A 638 17.41 30.77 5.26
CA CYS A 638 17.74 29.78 4.22
C CYS A 638 16.54 29.01 3.62
N LEU A 639 15.32 29.20 4.14
CA LEU A 639 14.06 28.55 3.71
C LEU A 639 14.05 26.99 3.76
N LYS A 640 15.07 26.35 4.35
CA LYS A 640 15.14 24.88 4.46
C LYS A 640 13.96 24.28 5.21
N CYS A 641 13.40 25.00 6.18
CA CYS A 641 12.23 24.60 6.97
C CYS A 641 10.93 24.45 6.15
N LEU A 642 10.88 25.01 4.94
CA LEU A 642 9.72 24.91 4.04
C LEU A 642 9.80 23.70 3.11
N LYS A 643 11.01 23.24 2.76
CA LYS A 643 11.24 22.21 1.72
C LYS A 643 10.55 20.87 1.97
N ARG A 644 10.24 20.54 3.22
CA ARG A 644 9.63 19.27 3.64
C ARG A 644 8.37 19.47 4.49
N CYS A 645 7.78 20.66 4.44
CA CYS A 645 6.58 20.95 5.21
C CYS A 645 5.38 20.17 4.64
N PRO A 646 4.66 19.35 5.43
CA PRO A 646 3.50 18.60 4.97
C PRO A 646 2.42 19.47 4.32
N ILE A 647 2.17 20.65 4.89
CA ILE A 647 1.20 21.62 4.38
C ILE A 647 1.58 22.09 2.98
N LEU A 648 2.86 22.42 2.76
CA LEU A 648 3.34 22.87 1.46
C LEU A 648 3.37 21.73 0.43
N ASP A 649 3.79 20.52 0.85
CA ASP A 649 3.81 19.33 -0.02
C ASP A 649 2.43 19.02 -0.62
N TYR A 650 1.35 19.35 0.10
CA TYR A 650 -0.01 18.95 -0.27
C TYR A 650 -0.94 20.09 -0.70
N SER A 651 -0.72 21.32 -0.24
CA SER A 651 -1.63 22.45 -0.50
C SER A 651 -1.03 23.51 -1.42
N TYR A 652 0.29 23.54 -1.64
CA TYR A 652 0.93 24.59 -2.44
C TYR A 652 0.74 24.43 -3.97
N LYS A 653 0.47 23.21 -4.45
CA LYS A 653 0.42 22.92 -5.89
C LYS A 653 -0.82 23.45 -6.62
N ASP A 654 -1.85 23.88 -5.89
CA ASP A 654 -3.15 24.26 -6.45
C ASP A 654 -3.41 25.79 -6.48
N VAL A 655 -2.42 26.62 -6.13
CA VAL A 655 -2.63 28.01 -5.70
C VAL A 655 -2.66 29.04 -6.85
N PHE A 656 -1.88 28.87 -7.92
CA PHE A 656 -1.78 29.90 -8.96
C PHE A 656 -2.77 29.64 -10.10
N LYS A 657 -4.01 30.12 -9.93
CA LYS A 657 -4.96 30.30 -11.04
C LYS A 657 -5.19 31.79 -11.23
N SER A 658 -4.69 32.36 -12.33
CA SER A 658 -5.08 33.72 -12.71
C SER A 658 -6.59 33.73 -12.98
N ALA A 659 -7.29 34.71 -12.42
CA ALA A 659 -8.60 35.08 -12.94
C ALA A 659 -8.32 35.91 -14.20
N ASN A 660 -8.47 35.29 -15.37
CA ASN A 660 -8.60 36.05 -16.61
C ASN A 660 -10.00 36.65 -16.69
#